data_AF-A0A9W7G9Y0-F1
#
_entry.id   AF-A0A9W7G9Y0-F1
#
_cell.length_a   1.000
_cell.length_b   1.000
_cell.length_c   1.000
_cell.angle_alpha   90.00
_cell.angle_beta   90.00
_cell.angle_gamma   90.00
#
_symmetry.space_group_name_H-M   'P 1'
#
loop_
_entity.id
_entity.type
_entity.pdbx_description
1 polymer ?
#
loop_
_entity_poly.entity_id
_entity_poly.type
_entity_poly.pdbx_seq_one_letter_code
_entity_poly.pdbx_strand_id
1 'polypeptide(L)'
;MKVNGKGGVYVWRDQGVMIDCRDEVLREFNEGCEGIGEVEWDDNVEKIGGERKAGGGRGKRRKGVVGETGVKGAPKGRKPDYSLDSYLRSKLSPETYNRTKGLALASYANTFCSPSMSDISARRTKEYEHHWEANDGEDGGDWTVIGGMGDVVNEVLKDSGVEENVVTGWEVREVEWLDDEGGSVVVRGRKEGEEVEVRGRRVVVTVSLNVLKSGLIKFKPPLPSSVTQSFNFMGMSNACKLQIVTLLNPTGDSKIGNVIAADGGIPEIWVNEEKGKGGEKLWVTTVFATGNFADDMGEKGEEETVRDTMGMMEEVFGIEGLMENVVESNMYVWGENKFVGGGYSYPRVGCSREHQEVMRRRFFGGRGWMGGEHTNVGAGMTVHSAMEEGRRMGSEVMVDCRTVVKWGRSREVKERVEKDVIKNRLLIERWREVGMVRALPKWRRANIFKAAEKMGVNRAAVLSLRRHHIKQNNMGLSEDLLQLGTNDEKLSAANAFERCVGRYLDLLGLEYVDEEEQRLRNPPRIGMYHPGTPDFRFDEPFMIDDCEGGGQWEINWIGVKHFYGASTIRWDNKSACGRIPKKAASYRKNFGPGAYLFAYGVGEGMSKRMPEGVCVLDESVIDLSELRDVLRTWCADENEEIWP
;
A
#
# COMPACT_ATOMS: atom_id res chain seq x y z
N MET A 1 -11.93 7.13 49.11
CA MET A 1 -12.79 7.71 48.05
C MET A 1 -14.22 7.39 48.43
N LYS A 2 -15.04 8.40 48.73
CA LYS A 2 -16.49 8.23 48.89
C LYS A 2 -17.10 8.45 47.52
N VAL A 3 -17.65 7.41 46.93
CA VAL A 3 -18.41 7.49 45.69
C VAL A 3 -19.87 7.61 46.08
N ASN A 4 -20.48 8.76 45.78
CA ASN A 4 -21.92 8.93 45.96
C ASN A 4 -22.61 8.19 44.81
N GLY A 5 -23.48 7.25 45.16
CA GLY A 5 -23.98 6.20 44.27
C GLY A 5 -25.00 6.62 43.21
N LYS A 6 -24.66 7.58 42.32
CA LYS A 6 -25.43 7.86 41.11
C LYS A 6 -24.47 8.26 39.96
N GLY A 7 -24.48 7.49 38.87
CA GLY A 7 -23.74 7.77 37.62
C GLY A 7 -22.55 6.82 37.40
N GLY A 8 -22.56 6.06 36.31
CA GLY A 8 -21.45 5.20 35.90
C GLY A 8 -20.26 6.01 35.38
N VAL A 9 -19.49 6.64 36.27
CA VAL A 9 -18.27 7.36 35.90
C VAL A 9 -17.05 6.50 36.19
N TYR A 10 -16.19 6.36 35.18
CA TYR A 10 -14.99 5.53 35.21
C TYR A 10 -13.77 6.42 35.12
N VAL A 11 -12.83 6.23 36.04
CA VAL A 11 -11.67 7.12 36.19
C VAL A 11 -10.38 6.30 36.03
N TRP A 12 -9.50 6.76 35.15
CA TRP A 12 -8.18 6.15 34.94
C TRP A 12 -7.08 6.93 35.68
N ARG A 13 -6.24 6.21 36.42
CA ARG A 13 -5.07 6.75 37.11
C ARG A 13 -3.79 6.38 36.37
N ASP A 14 -2.79 7.26 36.45
CA ASP A 14 -1.43 7.15 35.89
C ASP A 14 -0.57 5.96 36.40
N GLN A 15 -1.21 4.94 36.98
CA GLN A 15 -0.64 3.65 37.40
C GLN A 15 -1.60 2.46 37.11
N GLY A 16 -2.50 2.61 36.14
CA GLY A 16 -3.35 1.50 35.64
C GLY A 16 -4.50 1.07 36.56
N VAL A 17 -4.93 1.91 37.51
CA VAL A 17 -6.02 1.56 38.44
C VAL A 17 -7.30 2.32 38.10
N MET A 18 -8.30 1.57 37.63
CA MET A 18 -9.70 2.01 37.46
C MET A 18 -10.41 2.09 38.82
N ILE A 19 -11.16 3.16 39.10
CA ILE A 19 -12.01 3.32 40.30
C ILE A 19 -13.35 3.92 39.81
N ASP A 20 -14.57 3.37 39.96
CA ASP A 20 -15.16 2.54 41.03
C ASP A 20 -16.29 1.53 40.59
N CYS A 21 -16.42 0.43 41.35
CA CYS A 21 -17.58 -0.47 41.62
C CYS A 21 -18.23 -1.39 40.54
N ARG A 22 -17.61 -2.56 40.28
CA ARG A 22 -18.16 -3.93 40.46
C ARG A 22 -17.25 -4.95 39.75
N ASP A 23 -16.36 -5.58 40.53
CA ASP A 23 -15.22 -6.42 40.10
C ASP A 23 -15.57 -7.50 39.06
N GLU A 24 -16.79 -8.02 39.07
CA GLU A 24 -17.21 -9.08 38.14
C GLU A 24 -17.81 -8.56 36.83
N VAL A 25 -18.54 -7.43 36.86
CA VAL A 25 -19.22 -6.88 35.68
C VAL A 25 -18.25 -6.17 34.75
N LEU A 26 -17.25 -5.48 35.30
CA LEU A 26 -16.18 -4.91 34.49
C LEU A 26 -15.25 -5.99 33.94
N ARG A 27 -14.97 -7.05 34.70
CA ARG A 27 -14.22 -8.19 34.18
C ARG A 27 -14.95 -8.86 33.03
N GLU A 28 -16.25 -9.18 33.18
CA GLU A 28 -17.05 -9.77 32.10
C GLU A 28 -17.14 -8.82 30.89
N PHE A 29 -17.25 -7.51 31.12
CA PHE A 29 -17.21 -6.52 30.04
C PHE A 29 -15.87 -6.51 29.31
N ASN A 30 -14.75 -6.46 30.03
CA ASN A 30 -13.41 -6.50 29.46
C ASN A 30 -13.17 -7.81 28.70
N GLU A 31 -13.49 -8.96 29.28
CA GLU A 31 -13.41 -10.28 28.61
C GLU A 31 -14.28 -10.31 27.34
N GLY A 32 -15.47 -9.72 27.38
CA GLY A 32 -16.37 -9.62 26.23
C GLY A 32 -15.80 -8.74 25.11
N CYS A 33 -15.11 -7.66 25.48
CA CYS A 33 -14.41 -6.75 24.56
C CYS A 33 -13.13 -7.38 23.99
N GLU A 34 -12.26 -7.95 24.83
CA GLU A 34 -11.06 -8.69 24.41
C GLU A 34 -11.41 -9.82 23.43
N GLY A 35 -12.53 -10.50 23.64
CA GLY A 35 -13.01 -11.56 22.74
C GLY A 35 -13.36 -11.09 21.33
N ILE A 36 -13.49 -9.77 21.08
CA ILE A 36 -13.61 -9.21 19.72
C ILE A 36 -12.39 -9.69 18.90
N GLY A 37 -11.21 -9.67 19.53
CA GLY A 37 -9.91 -10.14 19.04
C GLY A 37 -9.83 -11.62 18.62
N GLU A 38 -10.79 -12.46 19.00
CA GLU A 38 -10.67 -13.92 18.83
C GLU A 38 -11.62 -14.53 17.79
N VAL A 39 -12.54 -13.76 17.20
CA VAL A 39 -13.51 -14.28 16.22
C VAL A 39 -12.94 -14.38 14.80
N GLU A 40 -13.09 -15.54 14.14
CA GLU A 40 -12.84 -15.72 12.69
C GLU A 40 -14.09 -15.37 11.85
N TRP A 41 -13.89 -14.56 10.80
CA TRP A 41 -14.97 -14.02 9.96
C TRP A 41 -14.90 -14.57 8.52
N ASP A 42 -16.01 -14.48 7.76
CA ASP A 42 -16.00 -14.82 6.31
C ASP A 42 -15.56 -13.62 5.46
N ASP A 43 -14.52 -13.82 4.65
CA ASP A 43 -13.97 -12.83 3.71
C ASP A 43 -14.76 -12.75 2.39
N ASN A 44 -15.75 -13.63 2.18
CA ASN A 44 -16.58 -13.59 0.98
C ASN A 44 -17.60 -12.44 1.03
N VAL A 45 -17.24 -11.35 0.36
CA VAL A 45 -18.08 -10.17 0.12
C VAL A 45 -19.20 -10.50 -0.88
N GLU A 46 -20.40 -9.96 -0.65
CA GLU A 46 -21.40 -9.75 -1.70
C GLU A 46 -20.76 -8.89 -2.80
N LYS A 47 -20.26 -9.53 -3.87
CA LYS A 47 -19.63 -8.84 -5.00
C LYS A 47 -20.51 -7.67 -5.45
N ILE A 48 -20.00 -6.45 -5.32
CA ILE A 48 -20.59 -5.24 -5.90
C ILE A 48 -20.41 -5.35 -7.42
N GLY A 49 -21.36 -6.02 -8.09
CA GLY A 49 -21.28 -6.29 -9.53
C GLY A 49 -22.10 -7.48 -10.00
N GLY A 50 -23.41 -7.50 -9.72
CA GLY A 50 -24.33 -8.44 -10.34
C GLY A 50 -24.96 -7.86 -11.60
N GLU A 51 -24.35 -8.05 -12.77
CA GLU A 51 -25.06 -7.90 -14.05
C GLU A 51 -26.26 -8.87 -14.04
N ARG A 52 -27.48 -8.32 -13.98
CA ARG A 52 -28.70 -9.10 -14.17
C ARG A 52 -28.74 -9.60 -15.62
N LYS A 53 -28.33 -10.85 -15.84
CA LYS A 53 -28.73 -11.58 -17.05
C LYS A 53 -30.23 -11.85 -16.98
N ALA A 54 -30.97 -11.18 -17.86
CA ALA A 54 -32.34 -11.53 -18.20
C ALA A 54 -32.39 -12.94 -18.79
N GLY A 55 -33.26 -13.80 -18.25
CA GLY A 55 -33.51 -15.13 -18.77
C GLY A 55 -34.75 -15.73 -18.10
N GLY A 56 -35.88 -15.71 -18.79
CA GLY A 56 -37.18 -16.14 -18.27
C GLY A 56 -37.37 -17.65 -18.17
N GLY A 57 -38.36 -18.07 -17.36
CA GLY A 57 -38.83 -19.45 -17.30
C GLY A 57 -39.92 -19.64 -16.23
N ARG A 58 -41.11 -20.06 -16.67
CA ARG A 58 -42.37 -20.15 -15.91
C ARG A 58 -42.39 -21.24 -14.81
N GLY A 59 -42.98 -20.88 -13.66
CA GLY A 59 -44.14 -21.58 -13.08
C GLY A 59 -43.92 -22.70 -12.05
N LYS A 60 -44.32 -22.47 -10.79
CA LYS A 60 -45.51 -23.07 -10.13
C LYS A 60 -45.55 -22.72 -8.64
N ARG A 61 -46.72 -22.29 -8.16
CA ARG A 61 -47.08 -22.17 -6.74
C ARG A 61 -47.08 -23.54 -6.06
N ARG A 62 -46.42 -23.68 -4.91
CA ARG A 62 -46.82 -24.63 -3.85
C ARG A 62 -46.62 -23.97 -2.47
N LYS A 63 -47.62 -24.17 -1.62
CA LYS A 63 -47.75 -23.68 -0.24
C LYS A 63 -46.76 -24.38 0.69
N GLY A 64 -46.49 -23.70 1.81
CA GLY A 64 -45.47 -23.94 2.83
C GLY A 64 -45.23 -25.37 3.31
N VAL A 65 -43.95 -25.63 3.56
CA VAL A 65 -43.42 -26.37 4.70
C VAL A 65 -42.10 -25.67 5.07
N VAL A 66 -41.98 -25.19 6.30
CA VAL A 66 -40.72 -24.76 6.89
C VAL A 66 -39.89 -26.03 7.06
N GLY A 67 -38.80 -26.14 6.29
CA GLY A 67 -37.94 -27.31 6.29
C GLY A 67 -36.57 -26.92 5.76
N GLU A 68 -35.58 -27.07 6.63
CA GLU A 68 -34.15 -26.95 6.38
C GLU A 68 -33.77 -27.56 5.03
N THR A 69 -33.11 -26.77 4.17
CA THR A 69 -32.35 -27.32 3.03
C THR A 69 -30.96 -26.72 3.06
N GLY A 70 -30.07 -27.46 3.74
CA GLY A 70 -28.65 -27.19 3.76
C GLY A 70 -28.06 -27.31 2.35
N VAL A 71 -27.37 -26.26 1.93
CA VAL A 71 -26.39 -26.33 0.85
C VAL A 71 -25.20 -27.13 1.38
N LYS A 72 -25.03 -28.35 0.87
CA LYS A 72 -23.83 -29.15 1.10
C LYS A 72 -22.65 -28.50 0.38
N GLY A 73 -21.70 -27.98 1.15
CA GLY A 73 -20.41 -27.52 0.64
C GLY A 73 -19.81 -26.26 1.27
N ALA A 74 -20.41 -25.65 2.30
CA ALA A 74 -19.77 -24.56 3.03
C ALA A 74 -18.81 -25.11 4.10
N PRO A 75 -17.58 -24.57 4.25
CA PRO A 75 -16.73 -24.87 5.40
C PRO A 75 -17.49 -24.55 6.69
N LYS A 76 -17.56 -25.50 7.62
CA LYS A 76 -18.12 -25.26 8.96
C LYS A 76 -17.25 -24.22 9.67
N GLY A 77 -17.78 -23.05 10.02
CA GLY A 77 -17.15 -22.18 11.02
C GLY A 77 -17.35 -20.66 10.93
N ARG A 78 -17.75 -20.07 9.80
CA ARG A 78 -17.64 -18.61 9.61
C ARG A 78 -18.97 -17.86 9.82
N LYS A 79 -18.94 -16.76 10.59
CA LYS A 79 -20.12 -15.93 10.95
C LYS A 79 -20.20 -14.64 10.09
N PRO A 80 -21.41 -14.12 9.81
CA PRO A 80 -21.61 -12.82 9.16
C PRO A 80 -21.12 -11.67 10.06
N ASP A 81 -20.87 -10.49 9.48
CA ASP A 81 -20.51 -9.29 10.24
C ASP A 81 -21.66 -8.84 11.16
N TYR A 82 -21.32 -8.34 12.35
CA TYR A 82 -22.27 -7.83 13.34
C TYR A 82 -22.00 -6.36 13.63
N SER A 83 -23.02 -5.65 14.11
CA SER A 83 -22.76 -4.40 14.81
C SER A 83 -22.02 -4.66 16.12
N LEU A 84 -21.25 -3.68 16.58
CA LEU A 84 -20.62 -3.74 17.91
C LEU A 84 -21.68 -3.96 19.01
N ASP A 85 -22.85 -3.32 18.89
CA ASP A 85 -23.97 -3.53 19.80
C ASP A 85 -24.45 -4.99 19.84
N SER A 86 -24.72 -5.58 18.67
CA SER A 86 -25.18 -6.96 18.55
C SER A 86 -24.12 -7.94 19.02
N TYR A 87 -22.86 -7.63 18.80
CA TYR A 87 -21.74 -8.43 19.26
C TYR A 87 -21.67 -8.44 20.80
N LEU A 88 -21.68 -7.28 21.45
CA LEU A 88 -21.62 -7.17 22.91
C LEU A 88 -22.82 -7.88 23.57
N ARG A 89 -24.04 -7.72 23.04
CA ARG A 89 -25.23 -8.45 23.50
C ARG A 89 -25.10 -9.96 23.41
N SER A 90 -24.28 -10.47 22.48
CA SER A 90 -24.06 -11.91 22.30
C SER A 90 -23.01 -12.48 23.25
N LYS A 91 -22.16 -11.62 23.83
CA LYS A 91 -21.04 -12.01 24.68
C LYS A 91 -21.31 -11.77 26.16
N LEU A 92 -22.04 -10.71 26.48
CA LEU A 92 -22.33 -10.29 27.84
C LEU A 92 -23.68 -10.81 28.29
N SER A 93 -23.79 -11.12 29.59
CA SER A 93 -25.09 -11.33 30.22
C SER A 93 -25.98 -10.09 30.04
N PRO A 94 -27.32 -10.26 29.98
CA PRO A 94 -28.24 -9.11 29.86
C PRO A 94 -28.07 -8.08 30.97
N GLU A 95 -27.67 -8.50 32.17
CA GLU A 95 -27.40 -7.60 33.29
C GLU A 95 -26.12 -6.78 33.03
N THR A 96 -25.02 -7.43 32.66
CA THR A 96 -23.75 -6.77 32.37
C THR A 96 -23.89 -5.81 31.19
N TYR A 97 -24.46 -6.25 30.07
CA TYR A 97 -24.71 -5.39 28.91
C TYR A 97 -25.52 -4.14 29.27
N ASN A 98 -26.63 -4.29 30.01
CA ASN A 98 -27.46 -3.13 30.37
C ASN A 98 -26.74 -2.11 31.26
N ARG A 99 -25.78 -2.57 32.05
CA ARG A 99 -24.98 -1.74 32.96
C ARG A 99 -23.76 -1.11 32.30
N THR A 100 -23.22 -1.70 31.23
CA THR A 100 -21.98 -1.23 30.58
C THR A 100 -22.21 -0.65 29.18
N LYS A 101 -23.42 -0.71 28.62
CA LYS A 101 -23.73 -0.10 27.31
C LYS A 101 -23.41 1.39 27.23
N GLY A 102 -23.57 2.14 28.33
CA GLY A 102 -23.25 3.57 28.39
C GLY A 102 -21.74 3.78 28.30
N LEU A 103 -20.97 2.93 29.01
CA LEU A 103 -19.51 2.93 28.93
C LEU A 103 -19.06 2.61 27.50
N ALA A 104 -19.61 1.57 26.89
CA ALA A 104 -19.27 1.20 25.51
C ALA A 104 -19.67 2.29 24.48
N LEU A 105 -20.71 3.07 24.76
CA LEU A 105 -21.07 4.23 23.94
C LEU A 105 -20.06 5.38 24.13
N ALA A 106 -19.75 5.74 25.38
CA ALA A 106 -18.84 6.82 25.73
C ALA A 106 -17.36 6.52 25.41
N SER A 107 -16.98 5.24 25.33
CA SER A 107 -15.67 4.78 24.86
C SER A 107 -15.71 4.40 23.38
N TYR A 108 -16.12 3.18 23.03
CA TYR A 108 -15.98 2.64 21.67
C TYR A 108 -16.70 3.48 20.61
N ALA A 109 -17.98 3.83 20.81
CA ALA A 109 -18.66 4.61 19.78
C ALA A 109 -18.10 6.03 19.65
N ASN A 110 -17.70 6.63 20.79
CA ASN A 110 -17.01 7.91 20.83
C ASN A 110 -15.66 7.86 20.08
N THR A 111 -14.81 6.87 20.38
CA THR A 111 -13.52 6.66 19.70
C THR A 111 -13.72 6.39 18.22
N PHE A 112 -14.72 5.60 17.83
CA PHE A 112 -15.02 5.31 16.43
C PHE A 112 -15.81 6.41 15.70
N CYS A 113 -16.02 7.59 16.30
CA CYS A 113 -16.74 8.68 15.64
C CYS A 113 -18.10 8.26 15.06
N SER A 114 -18.83 7.40 15.78
CA SER A 114 -20.11 6.83 15.35
C SER A 114 -21.24 7.35 16.24
N PRO A 115 -22.44 7.65 15.69
CA PRO A 115 -23.58 8.04 16.52
C PRO A 115 -24.14 6.87 17.34
N SER A 116 -23.74 5.63 17.01
CA SER A 116 -24.24 4.42 17.67
C SER A 116 -23.28 3.25 17.54
N MET A 117 -23.25 2.39 18.57
CA MET A 117 -22.64 1.06 18.48
C MET A 117 -23.32 0.15 17.44
N SER A 118 -24.56 0.47 17.04
CA SER A 118 -25.30 -0.30 16.04
C SER A 118 -24.81 -0.07 14.61
N ASP A 119 -24.09 1.03 14.37
CA ASP A 119 -23.56 1.36 13.05
C ASP A 119 -22.17 0.79 12.80
N ILE A 120 -21.39 0.49 13.83
CA ILE A 120 -19.98 0.09 13.74
C ILE A 120 -19.86 -1.40 13.42
N SER A 121 -19.03 -1.77 12.45
CA SER A 121 -18.67 -3.17 12.17
C SER A 121 -17.76 -3.73 13.27
N ALA A 122 -18.25 -4.72 14.03
CA ALA A 122 -17.44 -5.41 15.03
C ALA A 122 -16.21 -6.10 14.42
N ARG A 123 -16.35 -6.63 13.19
CA ARG A 123 -15.23 -7.24 12.47
C ARG A 123 -14.14 -6.22 12.14
N ARG A 124 -14.51 -5.06 11.59
CA ARG A 124 -13.50 -4.05 11.20
C ARG A 124 -12.90 -3.36 12.44
N THR A 125 -13.67 -3.17 13.50
CA THR A 125 -13.15 -2.70 14.80
C THR A 125 -12.01 -3.58 15.29
N LYS A 126 -12.21 -4.90 15.31
CA LYS A 126 -11.15 -5.88 15.63
C LYS A 126 -9.89 -5.65 14.81
N GLU A 127 -10.04 -5.51 13.50
CA GLU A 127 -8.90 -5.36 12.60
C GLU A 127 -8.14 -4.06 12.87
N TYR A 128 -8.85 -2.97 13.16
CA TYR A 128 -8.23 -1.69 13.48
C TYR A 128 -7.49 -1.74 14.81
N GLU A 129 -8.12 -2.29 15.86
CA GLU A 129 -7.48 -2.48 17.17
C GLU A 129 -6.22 -3.32 17.07
N HIS A 130 -6.25 -4.41 16.30
CA HIS A 130 -5.06 -5.23 16.10
C HIS A 130 -3.91 -4.44 15.44
N HIS A 131 -4.22 -3.54 14.49
CA HIS A 131 -3.20 -2.66 13.90
C HIS A 131 -2.72 -1.59 14.87
N TRP A 132 -3.58 -1.10 15.77
CA TRP A 132 -3.17 -0.14 16.80
C TRP A 132 -2.25 -0.81 17.82
N GLU A 133 -2.63 -1.97 18.37
CA GLU A 133 -1.82 -2.75 19.31
C GLU A 133 -0.48 -3.22 18.70
N ALA A 134 -0.48 -3.69 17.45
CA ALA A 134 0.75 -4.15 16.79
C ALA A 134 1.76 -3.00 16.57
N ASN A 135 1.29 -1.75 16.53
CA ASN A 135 2.15 -0.58 16.37
C ASN A 135 2.70 -0.03 17.70
N ASP A 136 2.27 -0.56 18.85
CA ASP A 136 2.71 -0.07 20.15
C ASP A 136 4.13 -0.53 20.56
N GLY A 137 4.73 -1.54 19.92
CA GLY A 137 6.17 -1.88 20.11
C GLY A 137 6.66 -2.13 21.55
N GLU A 138 7.97 -2.34 21.75
CA GLU A 138 8.57 -2.56 23.10
C GLU A 138 8.80 -1.25 23.89
N ASP A 139 8.79 -0.08 23.22
CA ASP A 139 8.97 1.26 23.80
C ASP A 139 7.63 2.07 23.88
N GLY A 140 6.49 1.39 23.78
CA GLY A 140 5.15 1.93 23.47
C GLY A 140 4.56 3.02 24.37
N GLY A 141 3.70 3.85 23.75
CA GLY A 141 2.85 4.84 24.41
C GLY A 141 2.19 5.82 23.44
N ASP A 142 1.08 6.44 23.86
CA ASP A 142 0.45 7.58 23.18
C ASP A 142 1.17 8.89 23.51
N TRP A 143 1.54 9.66 22.48
CA TRP A 143 2.29 10.90 22.63
C TRP A 143 1.56 12.09 22.01
N THR A 144 1.68 13.23 22.66
CA THR A 144 1.23 14.51 22.10
C THR A 144 2.38 15.21 21.40
N VAL A 145 2.12 15.77 20.22
CA VAL A 145 3.09 16.61 19.51
C VAL A 145 3.16 17.98 20.18
N ILE A 146 4.32 18.32 20.74
CA ILE A 146 4.60 19.68 21.24
C ILE A 146 4.53 20.66 20.06
N GLY A 147 3.75 21.74 20.19
CA GLY A 147 3.45 22.67 19.09
C GLY A 147 2.18 22.32 18.28
N GLY A 148 1.70 21.08 18.43
CA GLY A 148 0.50 20.58 17.77
C GLY A 148 0.77 20.01 16.37
N MET A 149 -0.22 19.29 15.83
CA MET A 149 -0.08 18.58 14.55
C MET A 149 0.13 19.53 13.34
N GLY A 150 -0.28 20.80 13.45
CA GLY A 150 -0.06 21.80 12.41
C GLY A 150 1.43 22.03 12.11
N ASP A 151 2.28 22.01 13.13
CA ASP A 151 3.73 22.18 12.96
C ASP A 151 4.35 21.01 12.19
N VAL A 152 3.84 19.78 12.39
CA VAL A 152 4.26 18.61 11.61
C VAL A 152 3.93 18.82 10.12
N VAL A 153 2.72 19.28 9.82
CA VAL A 153 2.31 19.55 8.44
C VAL A 153 3.20 20.63 7.82
N ASN A 154 3.48 21.71 8.55
CA ASN A 154 4.33 22.81 8.08
C ASN A 154 5.77 22.35 7.81
N GLU A 155 6.38 21.59 8.72
CA GLU A 155 7.74 21.09 8.51
C GLU A 155 7.80 20.05 7.38
N VAL A 156 6.79 19.18 7.23
CA VAL A 156 6.71 18.26 6.07
C VAL A 156 6.62 19.02 4.75
N LEU A 157 5.81 20.09 4.69
CA LEU A 157 5.69 20.92 3.48
C LEU A 157 7.02 21.60 3.14
N LYS A 158 7.69 22.17 4.14
CA LYS A 158 8.98 22.83 4.00
C LYS A 158 10.08 21.86 3.57
N ASP A 159 10.19 20.70 4.21
CA ASP A 159 11.18 19.66 3.89
C ASP A 159 10.97 19.07 2.49
N SER A 160 9.72 19.01 2.02
CA SER A 160 9.40 18.53 0.66
C SER A 160 9.81 19.52 -0.44
N GLY A 161 10.05 20.80 -0.11
CA GLY A 161 10.40 21.84 -1.07
C GLY A 161 9.28 22.23 -2.05
N VAL A 162 8.02 21.86 -1.75
CA VAL A 162 6.86 22.15 -2.62
C VAL A 162 5.96 23.26 -2.08
N GLU A 163 6.37 23.97 -1.03
CA GLU A 163 5.58 25.02 -0.39
C GLU A 163 5.07 26.08 -1.38
N GLU A 164 5.90 26.51 -2.32
CA GLU A 164 5.52 27.47 -3.38
C GLU A 164 4.42 26.93 -4.33
N ASN A 165 4.23 25.61 -4.39
CA ASN A 165 3.18 24.96 -5.19
C ASN A 165 1.86 24.80 -4.42
N VAL A 166 1.83 25.09 -3.11
CA VAL A 166 0.62 25.00 -2.30
C VAL A 166 -0.21 26.26 -2.48
N VAL A 167 -1.44 26.09 -2.96
CA VAL A 167 -2.38 27.20 -3.15
C VAL A 167 -3.47 27.15 -2.08
N THR A 168 -3.38 28.05 -1.11
CA THR A 168 -4.42 28.24 -0.08
C THR A 168 -5.54 29.17 -0.58
N GLY A 169 -6.71 29.11 0.09
CA GLY A 169 -7.88 29.93 -0.26
C GLY A 169 -8.55 29.56 -1.58
N TRP A 170 -8.14 28.45 -2.23
CA TRP A 170 -8.72 27.94 -3.47
C TRP A 170 -9.67 26.76 -3.20
N GLU A 171 -10.97 27.01 -3.32
CA GLU A 171 -12.03 26.01 -3.17
C GLU A 171 -12.26 25.31 -4.52
N VAL A 172 -11.79 24.07 -4.66
CA VAL A 172 -12.08 23.23 -5.82
C VAL A 172 -13.56 22.85 -5.84
N ARG A 173 -14.19 22.96 -7.01
CA ARG A 173 -15.63 22.69 -7.24
C ARG A 173 -15.91 21.71 -8.37
N GLU A 174 -14.98 21.56 -9.30
CA GLU A 174 -15.14 20.63 -10.42
C GLU A 174 -13.79 20.02 -10.82
N VAL A 175 -13.82 18.73 -11.15
CA VAL A 175 -12.72 18.00 -11.76
C VAL A 175 -13.24 17.33 -13.02
N GLU A 176 -12.67 17.66 -14.16
CA GLU A 176 -13.09 17.19 -15.48
C GLU A 176 -11.94 16.49 -16.21
N TRP A 177 -12.14 15.24 -16.59
CA TRP A 177 -11.22 14.50 -17.45
C TRP A 177 -11.66 14.68 -18.89
N LEU A 178 -10.75 15.17 -19.72
CA LEU A 178 -10.98 15.37 -21.14
C LEU A 178 -10.49 14.14 -21.92
N ASP A 179 -11.18 13.86 -23.04
CA ASP A 179 -10.81 12.85 -24.04
C ASP A 179 -10.03 13.51 -25.19
N ASP A 180 -9.00 14.29 -24.86
CA ASP A 180 -8.06 14.84 -25.84
C ASP A 180 -6.85 13.90 -26.04
N GLU A 181 -6.06 14.12 -27.10
CA GLU A 181 -4.91 13.25 -27.45
C GLU A 181 -3.86 13.12 -26.33
N GLY A 182 -3.87 14.04 -25.34
CA GLY A 182 -2.96 14.02 -24.19
C GLY A 182 -3.58 13.53 -22.89
N GLY A 183 -4.87 13.21 -22.86
CA GLY A 183 -5.61 12.82 -21.66
C GLY A 183 -5.52 13.86 -20.53
N SER A 184 -5.88 15.11 -20.77
CA SER A 184 -5.81 16.18 -19.78
C SER A 184 -6.90 16.11 -18.71
N VAL A 185 -6.59 16.67 -17.54
CA VAL A 185 -7.52 16.88 -16.42
C VAL A 185 -7.59 18.38 -16.13
N VAL A 186 -8.81 18.89 -16.03
CA VAL A 186 -9.09 20.29 -15.73
C VAL A 186 -9.73 20.38 -14.35
N VAL A 187 -9.13 21.15 -13.46
CA VAL A 187 -9.63 21.39 -12.10
C VAL A 187 -10.08 22.84 -12.01
N ARG A 188 -11.34 23.05 -11.63
CA ARG A 188 -11.96 24.38 -11.50
C ARG A 188 -12.39 24.62 -10.07
N GLY A 189 -12.26 25.86 -9.64
CA GLY A 189 -12.63 26.29 -8.31
C GLY A 189 -12.68 27.79 -8.18
N ARG A 190 -12.86 28.27 -6.95
CA ARG A 190 -12.81 29.71 -6.65
C ARG A 190 -11.69 30.06 -5.71
N LYS A 191 -10.96 31.13 -6.03
CA LYS A 191 -9.97 31.74 -5.13
C LYS A 191 -10.33 33.20 -4.96
N GLU A 192 -10.52 33.64 -3.71
CA GLU A 192 -10.89 35.03 -3.39
C GLU A 192 -12.14 35.54 -4.15
N GLY A 193 -13.07 34.64 -4.45
CA GLY A 193 -14.31 34.94 -5.17
C GLY A 193 -14.24 34.80 -6.70
N GLU A 194 -13.04 34.76 -7.26
CA GLU A 194 -12.79 34.63 -8.71
C GLU A 194 -12.72 33.17 -9.14
N GLU A 195 -13.19 32.88 -10.36
CA GLU A 195 -13.09 31.55 -10.97
C GLU A 195 -11.64 31.28 -11.43
N VAL A 196 -11.09 30.16 -10.99
CA VAL A 196 -9.73 29.72 -11.31
C VAL A 196 -9.77 28.31 -11.91
N GLU A 197 -9.06 28.13 -13.01
CA GLU A 197 -8.86 26.84 -13.68
C GLU A 197 -7.37 26.48 -13.69
N VAL A 198 -7.05 25.23 -13.37
CA VAL A 198 -5.72 24.65 -13.60
C VAL A 198 -5.85 23.39 -14.44
N ARG A 199 -4.80 23.12 -15.22
CA ARG A 199 -4.73 21.94 -16.08
C ARG A 199 -3.56 21.06 -15.66
N GLY A 200 -3.83 19.77 -15.59
CA GLY A 200 -2.85 18.73 -15.32
C GLY A 200 -3.03 17.55 -16.25
N ARG A 201 -2.16 16.56 -16.12
CA ARG A 201 -2.32 15.27 -16.80
C ARG A 201 -3.03 14.23 -15.94
N ARG A 202 -3.09 14.48 -14.63
CA ARG A 202 -3.47 13.57 -13.55
C ARG A 202 -4.05 14.37 -12.40
N VAL A 203 -4.83 13.73 -11.54
CA VAL A 203 -5.31 14.33 -10.28
C VAL A 203 -5.33 13.31 -9.17
N VAL A 204 -4.94 13.75 -7.97
CA VAL A 204 -5.06 13.00 -6.73
C VAL A 204 -6.08 13.70 -5.86
N VAL A 205 -7.07 12.95 -5.36
CA VAL A 205 -8.18 13.47 -4.56
C VAL A 205 -8.03 12.98 -3.11
N THR A 206 -7.74 13.89 -2.19
CA THR A 206 -7.48 13.61 -0.76
C THR A 206 -8.45 14.30 0.19
N VAL A 207 -9.59 14.77 -0.32
CA VAL A 207 -10.63 15.39 0.52
C VAL A 207 -11.31 14.36 1.43
N SER A 208 -11.95 14.82 2.50
CA SER A 208 -12.62 13.92 3.44
C SER A 208 -13.78 13.14 2.81
N LEU A 209 -14.18 12.04 3.45
CA LEU A 209 -15.32 11.24 3.02
C LEU A 209 -16.60 12.06 2.92
N ASN A 210 -16.86 12.96 3.87
CA ASN A 210 -18.06 13.80 3.84
C ASN A 210 -18.02 14.87 2.75
N VAL A 211 -16.85 15.41 2.40
CA VAL A 211 -16.72 16.27 1.20
C VAL A 211 -17.07 15.49 -0.05
N LEU A 212 -16.59 14.24 -0.19
CA LEU A 212 -16.94 13.37 -1.33
C LEU A 212 -18.45 13.08 -1.41
N LYS A 213 -19.10 12.84 -0.26
CA LYS A 213 -20.54 12.54 -0.18
C LYS A 213 -21.44 13.77 -0.39
N SER A 214 -20.96 14.96 -0.05
CA SER A 214 -21.76 16.20 -0.08
C SER A 214 -22.11 16.71 -1.48
N GLY A 215 -21.34 16.32 -2.50
CA GLY A 215 -21.42 16.91 -3.84
C GLY A 215 -20.77 18.30 -3.98
N LEU A 216 -19.99 18.75 -2.98
CA LEU A 216 -19.18 19.99 -3.05
C LEU A 216 -18.24 20.02 -4.27
N ILE A 217 -17.73 18.85 -4.68
CA ILE A 217 -16.91 18.69 -5.89
C ILE A 217 -17.69 17.88 -6.91
N LYS A 218 -17.87 18.44 -8.11
CA LYS A 218 -18.46 17.76 -9.25
C LYS A 218 -17.38 17.05 -10.07
N PHE A 219 -17.53 15.75 -10.29
CA PHE A 219 -16.64 14.97 -11.16
C PHE A 219 -17.29 14.79 -12.54
N LYS A 220 -16.51 15.01 -13.61
CA LYS A 220 -16.93 14.85 -15.01
C LYS A 220 -15.92 13.98 -15.78
N PRO A 221 -16.29 12.79 -16.25
CA PRO A 221 -17.53 12.08 -15.95
C PRO A 221 -17.68 11.78 -14.43
N PRO A 222 -18.89 11.44 -13.95
CA PRO A 222 -19.07 11.03 -12.55
C PRO A 222 -18.12 9.90 -12.17
N LEU A 223 -17.67 9.88 -10.91
CA LEU A 223 -16.84 8.78 -10.38
C LEU A 223 -17.50 7.42 -10.65
N PRO A 224 -16.71 6.35 -10.86
CA PRO A 224 -17.26 5.02 -11.09
C PRO A 224 -18.26 4.63 -9.99
N SER A 225 -19.38 4.01 -10.38
CA SER A 225 -20.44 3.69 -9.43
C SER A 225 -19.95 2.77 -8.31
N SER A 226 -19.01 1.86 -8.59
CA SER A 226 -18.38 1.00 -7.59
C SER A 226 -17.69 1.82 -6.49
N VAL A 227 -16.96 2.88 -6.85
CA VAL A 227 -16.29 3.78 -5.90
C VAL A 227 -17.32 4.49 -5.03
N THR A 228 -18.33 5.12 -5.66
CA THR A 228 -19.36 5.86 -4.91
C THR A 228 -20.23 4.94 -4.04
N GLN A 229 -20.44 3.69 -4.44
CA GLN A 229 -21.16 2.70 -3.62
C GLN A 229 -20.34 2.28 -2.39
N SER A 230 -19.01 2.18 -2.52
CA SER A 230 -18.12 1.89 -1.39
C SER A 230 -18.22 2.93 -0.27
N PHE A 231 -18.51 4.20 -0.59
CA PHE A 231 -18.67 5.25 0.42
C PHE A 231 -19.79 4.95 1.43
N ASN A 232 -20.79 4.14 1.06
CA ASN A 232 -21.91 3.81 1.94
C ASN A 232 -21.55 2.82 3.06
N PHE A 233 -20.44 2.11 2.91
CA PHE A 233 -19.91 1.18 3.91
C PHE A 233 -18.99 1.87 4.93
N MET A 234 -18.69 3.15 4.73
CA MET A 234 -17.97 3.97 5.69
C MET A 234 -18.89 5.06 6.22
N GLY A 235 -18.86 5.32 7.53
CA GLY A 235 -19.46 6.47 8.17
C GLY A 235 -18.42 7.55 8.41
N MET A 236 -18.85 8.76 8.73
CA MET A 236 -18.00 9.84 9.23
C MET A 236 -18.96 10.82 9.92
N SER A 237 -18.98 10.81 11.24
CA SER A 237 -19.89 11.66 12.02
C SER A 237 -19.19 12.92 12.46
N ASN A 238 -19.89 13.76 13.22
CA ASN A 238 -19.31 14.94 13.80
C ASN A 238 -18.29 14.58 14.91
N ALA A 239 -17.38 15.51 15.19
CA ALA A 239 -16.50 15.49 16.33
C ALA A 239 -16.41 16.89 16.92
N CYS A 240 -16.35 16.97 18.24
CA CYS A 240 -16.23 18.20 18.98
C CYS A 240 -15.11 18.05 20.02
N LYS A 241 -14.25 19.07 20.11
CA LYS A 241 -13.32 19.21 21.22
C LYS A 241 -13.60 20.52 21.93
N LEU A 242 -13.76 20.45 23.24
CA LEU A 242 -13.79 21.60 24.12
C LEU A 242 -12.54 21.55 25.01
N GLN A 243 -11.74 22.61 24.98
CA GLN A 243 -10.64 22.80 25.91
C GLN A 243 -11.07 23.83 26.96
N ILE A 244 -10.78 23.54 28.22
CA ILE A 244 -11.06 24.40 29.36
C ILE A 244 -9.77 24.51 30.17
N VAL A 245 -9.30 25.73 30.36
CA VAL A 245 -8.09 26.03 31.13
C VAL A 245 -8.52 26.46 32.52
N THR A 246 -8.03 25.78 33.56
CA THR A 246 -8.32 26.10 34.96
C THR A 246 -7.05 26.34 35.76
N LEU A 247 -7.15 27.16 36.81
CA LEU A 247 -6.05 27.39 37.77
C LEU A 247 -5.85 26.22 38.73
N LEU A 248 -6.92 25.49 39.03
CA LEU A 248 -6.93 24.35 39.93
C LEU A 248 -7.15 23.06 39.16
N ASN A 249 -6.66 21.96 39.74
CA ASN A 249 -6.90 20.64 39.18
C ASN A 249 -8.40 20.31 39.31
N PRO A 250 -9.11 20.06 38.19
CA PRO A 250 -10.55 19.83 38.18
C PRO A 250 -10.97 18.45 38.69
N THR A 251 -10.04 17.54 38.96
CA THR A 251 -10.28 16.22 39.58
C THR A 251 -9.88 16.20 41.05
N GLY A 252 -9.18 17.24 41.53
CA GLY A 252 -8.59 17.28 42.88
C GLY A 252 -7.42 16.30 43.10
N ASP A 253 -7.09 15.45 42.13
CA ASP A 253 -6.02 14.46 42.18
C ASP A 253 -5.26 14.44 40.85
N SER A 254 -4.03 14.96 40.87
CA SER A 254 -3.16 15.05 39.68
C SER A 254 -2.80 13.72 39.04
N LYS A 255 -3.14 12.59 39.68
CA LYS A 255 -2.95 11.26 39.11
C LYS A 255 -4.10 10.84 38.19
N ILE A 256 -5.19 11.59 38.14
CA ILE A 256 -6.34 11.32 37.29
C ILE A 256 -6.17 12.11 35.99
N GLY A 257 -5.84 11.38 34.91
CA GLY A 257 -5.62 11.95 33.58
C GLY A 257 -6.78 11.73 32.61
N ASN A 258 -7.63 10.72 32.83
CA ASN A 258 -8.78 10.40 31.96
C ASN A 258 -10.02 10.07 32.79
N VAL A 259 -11.17 10.61 32.36
CA VAL A 259 -12.51 10.32 32.87
C VAL A 259 -13.43 9.94 31.71
N ILE A 260 -14.04 8.75 31.79
CA ILE A 260 -15.09 8.31 30.88
C ILE A 260 -16.41 8.29 31.63
N ALA A 261 -17.39 9.08 31.19
CA ALA A 261 -18.71 9.14 31.80
C ALA A 261 -19.72 8.37 30.95
N ALA A 262 -20.15 7.20 31.44
CA ALA A 262 -21.05 6.31 30.73
C ALA A 262 -22.48 6.86 30.60
N ASP A 263 -22.86 7.74 31.53
CA ASP A 263 -24.22 8.26 31.67
C ASP A 263 -24.16 9.79 31.67
N GLY A 264 -24.33 10.42 30.50
CA GLY A 264 -24.30 11.88 30.39
C GLY A 264 -24.10 12.39 28.97
N GLY A 265 -24.07 13.71 28.79
CA GLY A 265 -23.77 14.36 27.50
C GLY A 265 -22.28 14.61 27.25
N ILE A 266 -21.41 14.30 28.23
CA ILE A 266 -19.97 14.53 28.19
C ILE A 266 -19.28 13.16 28.26
N PRO A 267 -18.81 12.59 27.14
CA PRO A 267 -18.44 11.17 27.10
C PRO A 267 -17.03 10.89 27.63
N GLU A 268 -16.04 11.68 27.23
CA GLU A 268 -14.63 11.48 27.57
C GLU A 268 -13.92 12.80 27.87
N ILE A 269 -13.11 12.80 28.93
CA ILE A 269 -12.35 13.95 29.39
C ILE A 269 -10.90 13.55 29.64
N TRP A 270 -9.96 14.33 29.10
CA TRP A 270 -8.55 14.28 29.46
C TRP A 270 -8.15 15.50 30.28
N VAL A 271 -7.34 15.31 31.31
CA VAL A 271 -6.87 16.37 32.20
C VAL A 271 -5.36 16.37 32.23
N ASN A 272 -4.75 17.42 31.68
CA ASN A 272 -3.30 17.57 31.62
C ASN A 272 -2.83 18.78 32.42
N GLU A 273 -1.67 18.66 33.05
CA GLU A 273 -0.97 19.78 33.67
C GLU A 273 -0.11 20.48 32.64
N GLU A 274 -0.27 21.80 32.52
CA GLU A 274 0.49 22.63 31.60
C GLU A 274 1.15 23.80 32.33
N LYS A 275 2.17 24.39 31.69
CA LYS A 275 2.83 25.61 32.19
C LYS A 275 2.37 26.81 31.40
N GLY A 276 1.78 27.78 32.10
CA GLY A 276 1.39 29.06 31.53
C GLY A 276 2.59 29.93 31.16
N LYS A 277 2.33 31.01 30.42
CA LYS A 277 3.38 31.91 29.90
C LYS A 277 4.17 32.62 31.01
N GLY A 278 3.57 32.84 32.18
CA GLY A 278 4.22 33.41 33.35
C GLY A 278 4.89 32.37 34.26
N GLY A 279 4.88 31.08 33.88
CA GLY A 279 5.39 29.97 34.67
C GLY A 279 4.40 29.43 35.72
N GLU A 280 3.17 29.98 35.76
CA GLU A 280 2.08 29.45 36.56
C GLU A 280 1.68 28.04 36.11
N LYS A 281 1.21 27.25 37.07
CA LYS A 281 0.67 25.91 36.81
C LYS A 281 -0.78 26.06 36.36
N LEU A 282 -1.08 25.53 35.18
CA LEU A 282 -2.42 25.49 34.60
C LEU A 282 -2.86 24.05 34.41
N TRP A 283 -4.17 23.85 34.35
CA TRP A 283 -4.76 22.56 34.02
C TRP A 283 -5.60 22.71 32.77
N VAL A 284 -5.39 21.82 31.81
CA VAL A 284 -6.15 21.80 30.56
C VAL A 284 -7.05 20.57 30.57
N THR A 285 -8.34 20.81 30.70
CA THR A 285 -9.40 19.82 30.54
C THR A 285 -9.82 19.80 29.07
N THR A 286 -9.61 18.67 28.40
CA THR A 286 -10.10 18.44 27.04
C THR A 286 -11.29 17.50 27.09
N VAL A 287 -12.47 17.99 26.78
CA VAL A 287 -13.63 17.15 26.46
C VAL A 287 -13.50 16.68 25.02
N PHE A 288 -13.57 15.38 24.81
CA PHE A 288 -13.56 14.78 23.49
C PHE A 288 -14.88 14.05 23.23
N ALA A 289 -15.64 14.56 22.25
CA ALA A 289 -16.94 14.00 21.89
C ALA A 289 -17.04 13.76 20.39
N THR A 290 -17.76 12.72 20.00
CA THR A 290 -18.06 12.43 18.60
C THR A 290 -19.49 11.92 18.43
N GLY A 291 -19.93 11.79 17.18
CA GLY A 291 -21.29 11.35 16.86
C GLY A 291 -22.32 12.25 17.52
N ASN A 292 -23.34 11.64 18.13
CA ASN A 292 -24.43 12.39 18.77
C ASN A 292 -23.93 13.28 19.92
N PHE A 293 -22.87 12.89 20.65
CA PHE A 293 -22.33 13.75 21.71
C PHE A 293 -21.76 15.05 21.14
N ALA A 294 -21.09 14.98 19.99
CA ALA A 294 -20.56 16.17 19.31
C ALA A 294 -21.66 17.05 18.74
N ASP A 295 -22.74 16.45 18.22
CA ASP A 295 -23.90 17.21 17.74
C ASP A 295 -24.60 17.93 18.90
N ASP A 296 -24.86 17.24 20.01
CA ASP A 296 -25.46 17.82 21.22
C ASP A 296 -24.59 18.96 21.80
N MET A 297 -23.27 18.79 21.87
CA MET A 297 -22.35 19.83 22.31
C MET A 297 -22.33 21.04 21.36
N GLY A 298 -22.34 20.78 20.05
CA GLY A 298 -22.39 21.83 19.03
C GLY A 298 -23.67 22.66 19.13
N GLU A 299 -24.82 22.01 19.35
CA GLU A 299 -26.11 22.69 19.53
C GLU A 299 -26.15 23.55 20.79
N LYS A 300 -25.56 23.08 21.90
CA LYS A 300 -25.47 23.83 23.17
C LYS A 300 -24.52 25.03 23.08
N GLY A 301 -23.44 24.91 22.32
CA GLY A 301 -22.38 25.91 22.26
C GLY A 301 -21.40 25.83 23.43
N GLU A 302 -20.33 26.62 23.33
CA GLU A 302 -19.17 26.53 24.22
C GLU A 302 -19.53 26.82 25.68
N GLU A 303 -20.18 27.93 25.98
CA GLU A 303 -20.43 28.35 27.36
C GLU A 303 -21.28 27.36 28.16
N GLU A 304 -22.33 26.81 27.54
CA GLU A 304 -23.19 25.82 28.19
C GLU A 304 -22.45 24.50 28.39
N THR A 305 -21.67 24.07 27.39
CA THR A 305 -20.86 22.85 27.50
C THR A 305 -19.77 22.97 28.58
N VAL A 306 -19.17 24.15 28.77
CA VAL A 306 -18.24 24.42 29.88
C VAL A 306 -18.94 24.26 31.22
N ARG A 307 -20.14 24.84 31.38
CA ARG A 307 -20.93 24.73 32.63
C ARG A 307 -21.30 23.29 32.93
N ASP A 308 -21.78 22.55 31.93
CA ASP A 308 -22.13 21.13 32.05
C ASP A 308 -20.91 20.28 32.44
N THR A 309 -19.76 20.53 31.80
CA THR A 309 -18.51 19.81 32.09
C THR A 309 -18.05 20.09 33.51
N MET A 310 -17.96 21.36 33.91
CA MET A 310 -17.50 21.72 35.27
C MET A 310 -18.46 21.21 36.34
N GLY A 311 -19.77 21.34 36.14
CA GLY A 311 -20.77 20.82 37.08
C GLY A 311 -20.72 19.29 37.20
N MET A 312 -20.51 18.56 36.10
CA MET A 312 -20.29 17.12 36.15
C MET A 312 -19.02 16.77 36.94
N MET A 313 -17.91 17.48 36.70
CA MET A 313 -16.65 17.23 37.42
C MET A 313 -16.78 17.52 38.92
N GLU A 314 -17.48 18.58 39.31
CA GLU A 314 -17.82 18.89 40.71
C GLU A 314 -18.61 17.76 41.37
N GLU A 315 -19.66 17.27 40.70
CA GLU A 315 -20.49 16.17 41.20
C GLU A 315 -19.68 14.87 41.37
N VAL A 316 -18.90 14.51 40.35
CA VAL A 316 -18.11 13.26 40.31
C VAL A 316 -17.03 13.25 41.39
N PHE A 317 -16.30 14.35 41.53
CA PHE A 317 -15.15 14.41 42.43
C PHE A 317 -15.47 15.01 43.81
N GLY A 318 -16.68 15.53 44.01
CA GLY A 318 -17.09 16.19 45.25
C GLY A 318 -16.29 17.47 45.53
N ILE A 319 -16.05 18.24 44.47
CA ILE A 319 -15.31 19.51 44.49
C ILE A 319 -16.33 20.64 44.31
N GLU A 320 -16.04 21.83 44.83
CA GLU A 320 -16.89 23.02 44.66
C GLU A 320 -16.08 24.16 44.05
N GLY A 321 -16.75 24.97 43.23
CA GLY A 321 -16.22 26.22 42.69
C GLY A 321 -15.29 26.07 41.49
N LEU A 322 -15.44 25.00 40.68
CA LEU A 322 -14.60 24.79 39.50
C LEU A 322 -14.86 25.86 38.42
N MET A 323 -16.11 26.30 38.27
CA MET A 323 -16.48 27.30 37.26
C MET A 323 -15.76 28.64 37.49
N GLU A 324 -15.57 29.06 38.74
CA GLU A 324 -14.85 30.27 39.12
C GLU A 324 -13.34 30.20 38.83
N ASN A 325 -12.80 28.99 38.60
CA ASN A 325 -11.40 28.75 38.30
C ASN A 325 -11.11 28.68 36.79
N VAL A 326 -12.14 28.76 35.93
CA VAL A 326 -11.98 28.77 34.48
C VAL A 326 -11.32 30.09 34.04
N VAL A 327 -10.19 29.96 33.36
CA VAL A 327 -9.41 31.08 32.82
C VAL A 327 -9.78 31.34 31.36
N GLU A 328 -9.90 30.27 30.58
CA GLU A 328 -10.12 30.30 29.15
C GLU A 328 -10.83 29.01 28.73
N SER A 329 -11.65 29.09 27.69
CA SER A 329 -12.18 27.93 27.00
C SER A 329 -12.11 28.14 25.49
N ASN A 330 -12.11 27.03 24.76
CA ASN A 330 -12.23 27.06 23.31
C ASN A 330 -12.89 25.77 22.82
N MET A 331 -13.99 25.90 22.08
CA MET A 331 -14.68 24.78 21.45
C MET A 331 -14.48 24.78 19.94
N TYR A 332 -14.26 23.60 19.36
CA TYR A 332 -14.24 23.41 17.91
C TYR A 332 -15.11 22.22 17.49
N VAL A 333 -16.11 22.50 16.66
CA VAL A 333 -17.07 21.53 16.11
C VAL A 333 -16.70 21.24 14.65
N TRP A 334 -16.13 20.06 14.39
CA TRP A 334 -15.55 19.73 13.09
C TRP A 334 -16.60 19.63 11.96
N GLY A 335 -17.83 19.28 12.29
CA GLY A 335 -18.95 19.18 11.35
C GLY A 335 -19.32 20.50 10.68
N GLU A 336 -19.04 21.65 11.33
CA GLU A 336 -19.34 22.98 10.77
C GLU A 336 -18.36 23.40 9.67
N ASN A 337 -17.17 22.78 9.63
CA ASN A 337 -16.20 23.05 8.59
C ASN A 337 -16.59 22.31 7.31
N LYS A 338 -17.18 23.02 6.34
CA LYS A 338 -17.60 22.44 5.04
C LYS A 338 -16.49 21.73 4.25
N PHE A 339 -15.22 21.98 4.53
CA PHE A 339 -14.08 21.33 3.88
C PHE A 339 -13.64 20.04 4.57
N VAL A 340 -14.29 19.67 5.68
CA VAL A 340 -14.07 18.42 6.42
C VAL A 340 -15.41 17.69 6.63
N GLY A 341 -16.42 18.39 7.16
CA GLY A 341 -17.79 17.92 7.32
C GLY A 341 -17.99 16.86 8.40
N GLY A 342 -17.04 16.70 9.33
CA GLY A 342 -17.09 15.72 10.42
C GLY A 342 -15.72 15.52 11.07
N GLY A 343 -15.60 14.54 11.96
CA GLY A 343 -14.34 14.17 12.61
C GLY A 343 -13.45 13.31 11.71
N TYR A 344 -13.67 12.01 11.72
CA TYR A 344 -12.94 11.03 10.91
C TYR A 344 -13.86 9.85 10.56
N SER A 345 -13.48 9.06 9.56
CA SER A 345 -14.33 7.99 9.05
C SER A 345 -14.38 6.79 10.00
N TYR A 346 -15.35 5.89 9.82
CA TYR A 346 -15.42 4.62 10.55
C TYR A 346 -16.07 3.53 9.71
N PRO A 347 -15.71 2.25 9.93
CA PRO A 347 -16.31 1.16 9.18
C PRO A 347 -17.73 0.87 9.66
N ARG A 348 -18.72 1.01 8.76
CA ARG A 348 -20.09 0.61 9.07
C ARG A 348 -20.26 -0.90 9.02
N VAL A 349 -21.30 -1.42 9.65
CA VAL A 349 -21.71 -2.83 9.51
C VAL A 349 -21.74 -3.24 8.03
N GLY A 350 -21.07 -4.34 7.70
CA GLY A 350 -20.91 -4.84 6.33
C GLY A 350 -19.67 -4.31 5.63
N CYS A 351 -18.93 -3.36 6.21
CA CYS A 351 -17.66 -2.90 5.66
C CYS A 351 -16.64 -4.04 5.59
N SER A 352 -15.83 -4.02 4.53
CA SER A 352 -14.79 -5.00 4.25
C SER A 352 -13.59 -4.27 3.64
N ARG A 353 -12.41 -4.91 3.65
CA ARG A 353 -11.22 -4.38 2.98
C ARG A 353 -11.44 -4.11 1.51
N GLU A 354 -12.22 -4.96 0.83
CA GLU A 354 -12.54 -4.79 -0.59
C GLU A 354 -13.25 -3.46 -0.88
N HIS A 355 -14.11 -2.98 0.02
CA HIS A 355 -14.76 -1.68 -0.18
C HIS A 355 -13.74 -0.53 -0.23
N GLN A 356 -12.72 -0.58 0.65
CA GLN A 356 -11.63 0.39 0.69
C GLN A 356 -10.66 0.19 -0.48
N GLU A 357 -10.35 -1.04 -0.88
CA GLU A 357 -9.57 -1.32 -2.10
C GLU A 357 -10.27 -0.79 -3.36
N VAL A 358 -11.59 -0.91 -3.45
CA VAL A 358 -12.38 -0.32 -4.54
C VAL A 358 -12.24 1.21 -4.56
N MET A 359 -12.19 1.88 -3.40
CA MET A 359 -11.95 3.33 -3.32
C MET A 359 -10.52 3.69 -3.76
N ARG A 360 -9.53 2.83 -3.51
CA ARG A 360 -8.12 3.01 -3.92
C ARG A 360 -7.88 2.83 -5.41
N ARG A 361 -8.76 2.12 -6.13
CA ARG A 361 -8.60 1.83 -7.56
C ARG A 361 -8.45 3.12 -8.36
N ARG A 362 -7.49 3.10 -9.29
CA ARG A 362 -7.33 4.15 -10.29
C ARG A 362 -8.57 4.21 -11.18
N PHE A 363 -8.94 5.40 -11.60
CA PHE A 363 -10.09 5.61 -12.48
C PHE A 363 -9.73 6.44 -13.73
N PHE A 364 -10.60 6.36 -14.74
CA PHE A 364 -10.47 7.05 -16.03
C PHE A 364 -9.13 6.80 -16.76
N GLY A 365 -8.73 5.52 -16.84
CA GLY A 365 -7.51 5.09 -17.52
C GLY A 365 -6.24 5.47 -16.77
N GLY A 366 -6.22 5.30 -15.45
CA GLY A 366 -5.04 5.61 -14.64
C GLY A 366 -4.81 7.11 -14.41
N ARG A 367 -5.78 7.97 -14.71
CA ARG A 367 -5.61 9.43 -14.62
C ARG A 367 -6.09 10.07 -13.33
N GLY A 368 -6.72 9.29 -12.46
CA GLY A 368 -7.25 9.76 -11.19
C GLY A 368 -7.01 8.78 -10.06
N TRP A 369 -6.64 9.32 -8.91
CA TRP A 369 -6.52 8.58 -7.64
C TRP A 369 -7.40 9.21 -6.58
N MET A 370 -7.84 8.37 -5.66
CA MET A 370 -8.49 8.77 -4.42
C MET A 370 -7.74 8.16 -3.24
N GLY A 371 -7.63 8.94 -2.17
CA GLY A 371 -7.05 8.47 -0.93
C GLY A 371 -7.33 9.40 0.25
N GLY A 372 -6.74 9.05 1.37
CA GLY A 372 -7.00 9.66 2.68
C GLY A 372 -7.31 8.56 3.69
N GLU A 373 -7.47 8.91 4.98
CA GLU A 373 -7.65 7.89 6.03
C GLU A 373 -8.80 6.91 5.73
N HIS A 374 -9.88 7.38 5.10
CA HIS A 374 -11.07 6.61 4.75
C HIS A 374 -10.82 5.49 3.71
N THR A 375 -9.72 5.56 2.95
CA THR A 375 -9.35 4.51 1.98
C THR A 375 -8.34 3.52 2.55
N ASN A 376 -7.84 3.70 3.77
CA ASN A 376 -6.81 2.85 4.35
C ASN A 376 -7.38 1.49 4.81
N VAL A 377 -6.83 0.39 4.30
CA VAL A 377 -7.23 -0.99 4.67
C VAL A 377 -6.57 -1.51 5.95
N GLY A 378 -5.58 -0.77 6.47
CA GLY A 378 -4.85 -1.03 7.71
C GLY A 378 -5.58 -0.43 8.91
N ALA A 379 -4.93 0.48 9.62
CA ALA A 379 -5.41 1.07 10.88
C ALA A 379 -6.61 2.03 10.73
N GLY A 380 -6.80 2.64 9.55
CA GLY A 380 -7.82 3.69 9.33
C GLY A 380 -7.71 4.89 10.28
N MET A 381 -8.63 5.85 10.18
CA MET A 381 -9.00 6.81 11.25
C MET A 381 -7.90 7.75 11.79
N THR A 382 -6.70 7.69 11.23
CA THR A 382 -5.50 8.28 11.84
C THR A 382 -4.71 9.10 10.84
N VAL A 383 -3.87 10.01 11.36
CA VAL A 383 -2.90 10.75 10.55
C VAL A 383 -1.93 9.79 9.85
N HIS A 384 -1.46 8.74 10.55
CA HIS A 384 -0.58 7.73 9.98
C HIS A 384 -1.22 7.03 8.78
N SER A 385 -2.49 6.62 8.87
CA SER A 385 -3.23 6.05 7.73
C SER A 385 -3.36 7.03 6.55
N ALA A 386 -3.58 8.33 6.82
CA ALA A 386 -3.59 9.35 5.77
C ALA A 386 -2.20 9.50 5.11
N MET A 387 -1.12 9.46 5.89
CA MET A 387 0.25 9.52 5.38
C MET A 387 0.61 8.28 4.54
N GLU A 388 0.20 7.08 4.97
CA GLU A 388 0.39 5.84 4.21
C GLU A 388 -0.30 5.90 2.84
N GLU A 389 -1.55 6.36 2.81
CA GLU A 389 -2.27 6.55 1.55
C GLU A 389 -1.61 7.61 0.67
N GLY A 390 -1.13 8.71 1.26
CA GLY A 390 -0.35 9.74 0.56
C GLY A 390 0.91 9.17 -0.09
N ARG A 391 1.68 8.36 0.64
CA ARG A 391 2.88 7.68 0.11
C ARG A 391 2.55 6.68 -0.99
N ARG A 392 1.49 5.88 -0.81
CA ARG A 392 0.99 4.94 -1.83
C ARG A 392 0.68 5.69 -3.12
N MET A 393 -0.19 6.70 -3.05
CA MET A 393 -0.59 7.49 -4.22
C MET A 393 0.61 8.20 -4.85
N GLY A 394 1.50 8.79 -4.05
CA GLY A 394 2.73 9.40 -4.56
C GLY A 394 3.59 8.41 -5.35
N SER A 395 3.71 7.17 -4.85
CA SER A 395 4.48 6.12 -5.51
C SER A 395 3.81 5.67 -6.82
N GLU A 396 2.49 5.45 -6.80
CA GLU A 396 1.72 5.09 -8.00
C GLU A 396 1.73 6.19 -9.07
N VAL A 397 1.55 7.45 -8.67
CA VAL A 397 1.64 8.61 -9.56
C VAL A 397 3.04 8.71 -10.14
N MET A 398 4.09 8.48 -9.34
CA MET A 398 5.47 8.50 -9.84
C MET A 398 5.75 7.37 -10.82
N VAL A 399 5.21 6.17 -10.61
CA VAL A 399 5.30 5.06 -11.57
C VAL A 399 4.60 5.43 -12.88
N ASP A 400 3.39 5.96 -12.80
CA ASP A 400 2.61 6.34 -13.98
C ASP A 400 3.19 7.58 -14.71
N CYS A 401 3.73 8.54 -13.96
CA CYS A 401 4.43 9.72 -14.48
C CYS A 401 5.84 9.38 -15.00
N ARG A 402 6.44 8.28 -14.53
CA ARG A 402 7.59 7.65 -15.17
C ARG A 402 7.10 6.84 -16.37
N THR A 403 6.52 7.56 -17.32
CA THR A 403 6.45 7.09 -18.71
C THR A 403 7.85 6.82 -19.25
N VAL A 404 8.93 7.17 -18.53
CA VAL A 404 10.32 6.90 -18.84
C VAL A 404 11.05 6.30 -17.62
N VAL A 405 11.34 5.00 -17.66
CA VAL A 405 12.19 4.25 -16.71
C VAL A 405 13.65 4.49 -17.07
N LYS A 406 14.44 5.07 -16.17
CA LYS A 406 15.89 5.20 -16.38
C LYS A 406 16.57 3.85 -16.20
N TRP A 407 17.17 3.33 -17.26
CA TRP A 407 17.88 2.06 -17.25
C TRP A 407 19.36 2.30 -17.56
N GLY A 408 20.15 2.48 -16.51
CA GLY A 408 21.58 2.78 -16.64
C GLY A 408 22.40 1.54 -16.96
N ARG A 409 22.41 1.12 -18.23
CA ARG A 409 23.16 -0.08 -18.68
C ARG A 409 24.67 0.08 -18.58
N SER A 410 25.38 -1.04 -18.56
CA SER A 410 26.84 -1.06 -18.68
C SER A 410 27.31 -0.74 -20.10
N ARG A 411 28.54 -0.22 -20.19
CA ARG A 411 29.18 0.13 -21.45
C ARG A 411 29.40 -1.11 -22.33
N GLU A 412 28.95 -1.02 -23.58
CA GLU A 412 29.14 -2.07 -24.58
C GLU A 412 30.61 -2.42 -24.84
N VAL A 413 30.89 -3.73 -24.89
CA VAL A 413 32.20 -4.22 -25.32
C VAL A 413 32.31 -4.18 -26.84
N LYS A 414 33.32 -3.46 -27.35
CA LYS A 414 33.60 -3.40 -28.78
C LYS A 414 33.90 -4.79 -29.34
N GLU A 415 33.32 -5.13 -30.50
CA GLU A 415 33.47 -6.46 -31.12
C GLU A 415 34.95 -6.85 -31.34
N ARG A 416 35.82 -5.87 -31.63
CA ARG A 416 37.27 -6.09 -31.76
C ARG A 416 37.91 -6.66 -30.49
N VAL A 417 37.45 -6.24 -29.31
CA VAL A 417 38.02 -6.64 -28.02
C VAL A 417 37.62 -8.08 -27.71
N GLU A 418 36.37 -8.45 -27.99
CA GLU A 418 35.93 -9.85 -27.95
C GLU A 418 36.77 -10.74 -28.90
N LYS A 419 36.96 -10.32 -30.15
CA LYS A 419 37.78 -11.05 -31.14
C LYS A 419 39.21 -11.23 -30.65
N ASP A 420 39.80 -10.19 -30.07
CA ASP A 420 41.16 -10.19 -29.57
C ASP A 420 41.37 -11.19 -28.43
N VAL A 421 40.47 -11.24 -27.44
CA VAL A 421 40.62 -12.18 -26.30
C VAL A 421 40.49 -13.64 -26.74
N ILE A 422 39.71 -13.90 -27.80
CA ILE A 422 39.61 -15.23 -28.43
C ILE A 422 40.89 -15.54 -29.21
N LYS A 423 41.32 -14.63 -30.11
CA LYS A 423 42.51 -14.81 -30.96
C LYS A 423 43.78 -14.99 -30.13
N ASN A 424 43.91 -14.24 -29.05
CA ASN A 424 45.05 -14.32 -28.13
C ASN A 424 44.92 -15.47 -27.13
N ARG A 425 43.94 -16.37 -27.30
CA ARG A 425 43.80 -17.59 -26.50
C ARG A 425 43.64 -17.34 -24.99
N LEU A 426 43.10 -16.17 -24.62
CA LEU A 426 42.82 -15.83 -23.23
C LEU A 426 41.57 -16.57 -22.72
N LEU A 427 40.56 -16.73 -23.57
CA LEU A 427 39.31 -17.44 -23.23
C LEU A 427 39.40 -18.95 -23.43
N ILE A 428 39.98 -19.40 -24.54
CA ILE A 428 40.11 -20.83 -24.91
C ILE A 428 41.52 -21.02 -25.47
N GLU A 429 42.34 -21.82 -24.79
CA GLU A 429 43.76 -21.97 -25.15
C GLU A 429 43.97 -23.00 -26.26
N ARG A 430 43.17 -24.07 -26.23
CA ARG A 430 43.16 -25.15 -27.22
C ARG A 430 41.72 -25.38 -27.64
N TRP A 431 41.50 -25.70 -28.92
CA TRP A 431 40.17 -26.00 -29.47
C TRP A 431 39.40 -27.12 -28.74
N ARG A 432 40.10 -27.95 -27.94
CA ARG A 432 39.56 -29.04 -27.13
C ARG A 432 39.33 -28.70 -25.66
N GLU A 433 39.60 -27.46 -25.22
CA GLU A 433 39.35 -27.05 -23.83
C GLU A 433 37.83 -27.05 -23.57
N VAL A 434 37.40 -27.81 -22.55
CA VAL A 434 36.01 -27.95 -22.10
C VAL A 434 35.94 -27.81 -20.57
N GLY A 435 34.75 -27.81 -19.99
CA GLY A 435 34.56 -27.78 -18.54
C GLY A 435 34.53 -26.38 -17.91
N MET A 436 34.02 -26.35 -16.67
CA MET A 436 33.91 -25.16 -15.83
C MET A 436 35.28 -24.57 -15.46
N VAL A 437 35.34 -23.27 -15.26
CA VAL A 437 36.60 -22.56 -14.94
C VAL A 437 37.15 -22.93 -13.57
N ARG A 438 36.29 -23.27 -12.60
CA ARG A 438 36.72 -23.76 -11.27
C ARG A 438 37.61 -25.01 -11.34
N ALA A 439 37.44 -25.85 -12.37
CA ALA A 439 38.23 -27.06 -12.57
C ALA A 439 39.58 -26.81 -13.28
N LEU A 440 39.85 -25.59 -13.71
CA LEU A 440 41.07 -25.25 -14.44
C LEU A 440 42.25 -24.93 -13.49
N PRO A 441 43.49 -25.21 -13.91
CA PRO A 441 44.68 -24.80 -13.16
C PRO A 441 44.71 -23.29 -12.88
N LYS A 442 45.31 -22.88 -11.75
CA LYS A 442 45.38 -21.47 -11.30
C LYS A 442 45.92 -20.50 -12.38
N TRP A 443 46.96 -20.90 -13.11
CA TRP A 443 47.53 -20.09 -14.19
C TRP A 443 46.54 -19.88 -15.35
N ARG A 444 45.65 -20.85 -15.60
CA ARG A 444 44.65 -20.77 -16.66
C ARG A 444 43.50 -19.86 -16.25
N ARG A 445 43.07 -19.92 -14.99
CA ARG A 445 42.12 -18.95 -14.38
C ARG A 445 42.67 -17.52 -14.48
N ALA A 446 43.96 -17.31 -14.23
CA ALA A 446 44.62 -16.01 -14.38
C ALA A 446 44.55 -15.45 -15.81
N ASN A 447 44.67 -16.30 -16.85
CA ASN A 447 44.51 -15.85 -18.24
C ASN A 447 43.07 -15.42 -18.57
N ILE A 448 42.07 -16.05 -17.94
CA ILE A 448 40.66 -15.66 -18.08
C ILE A 448 40.41 -14.32 -17.36
N PHE A 449 41.03 -14.08 -16.20
CA PHE A 449 40.98 -12.76 -15.55
C PHE A 449 41.60 -11.66 -16.40
N LYS A 450 42.75 -11.92 -17.05
CA LYS A 450 43.32 -10.97 -18.02
C LYS A 450 42.37 -10.65 -19.16
N ALA A 451 41.49 -11.58 -19.54
CA ALA A 451 40.45 -11.29 -20.54
C ALA A 451 39.39 -10.32 -19.99
N ALA A 452 38.98 -10.46 -18.73
CA ALA A 452 38.04 -9.54 -18.08
C ALA A 452 38.61 -8.13 -17.96
N GLU A 453 39.87 -8.02 -17.52
CA GLU A 453 40.61 -6.75 -17.50
C GLU A 453 40.72 -6.13 -18.90
N LYS A 454 41.10 -6.93 -19.91
CA LYS A 454 41.22 -6.45 -21.30
C LYS A 454 39.88 -6.02 -21.90
N MET A 455 38.78 -6.70 -21.54
CA MET A 455 37.43 -6.36 -21.99
C MET A 455 36.81 -5.20 -21.20
N GLY A 456 37.31 -4.91 -19.99
CA GLY A 456 36.75 -3.90 -19.11
C GLY A 456 35.36 -4.28 -18.56
N VAL A 457 35.10 -5.58 -18.38
CA VAL A 457 33.81 -6.10 -17.91
C VAL A 457 33.96 -7.03 -16.71
N ASN A 458 32.83 -7.35 -16.08
CA ASN A 458 32.81 -8.28 -14.97
C ASN A 458 33.23 -9.71 -15.40
N ARG A 459 33.62 -10.52 -14.42
CA ARG A 459 34.11 -11.89 -14.63
C ARG A 459 33.04 -12.78 -15.28
N ALA A 460 31.77 -12.62 -14.91
CA ALA A 460 30.69 -13.44 -15.42
C ALA A 460 30.46 -13.25 -16.94
N ALA A 461 30.63 -12.04 -17.46
CA ALA A 461 30.56 -11.75 -18.90
C ALA A 461 31.58 -12.57 -19.71
N VAL A 462 32.82 -12.60 -19.23
CA VAL A 462 33.95 -13.33 -19.84
C VAL A 462 33.73 -14.84 -19.79
N LEU A 463 33.23 -15.34 -18.66
CA LEU A 463 32.96 -16.75 -18.47
C LEU A 463 31.80 -17.22 -19.36
N SER A 464 30.73 -16.43 -19.44
CA SER A 464 29.61 -16.65 -20.35
C SER A 464 30.07 -16.62 -21.82
N LEU A 465 30.93 -15.69 -22.20
CA LEU A 465 31.52 -15.64 -23.55
C LEU A 465 32.37 -16.88 -23.84
N ARG A 466 33.22 -17.33 -22.91
CA ARG A 466 34.00 -18.57 -23.03
C ARG A 466 33.06 -19.76 -23.26
N ARG A 467 31.99 -19.87 -22.47
CA ARG A 467 30.98 -20.93 -22.57
C ARG A 467 30.35 -20.98 -23.96
N HIS A 468 29.98 -19.82 -24.53
CA HIS A 468 29.45 -19.76 -25.90
C HIS A 468 30.46 -20.28 -26.94
N HIS A 469 31.73 -19.93 -26.82
CA HIS A 469 32.76 -20.40 -27.77
C HIS A 469 33.12 -21.88 -27.61
N ILE A 470 33.10 -22.43 -26.39
CA ILE A 470 33.26 -23.89 -26.19
C ILE A 470 32.11 -24.62 -26.89
N LYS A 471 30.87 -24.15 -26.71
CA LYS A 471 29.70 -24.73 -27.38
C LYS A 471 29.78 -24.59 -28.90
N GLN A 472 30.26 -23.46 -29.41
CA GLN A 472 30.42 -23.22 -30.85
C GLN A 472 31.50 -24.11 -31.48
N ASN A 473 32.60 -24.37 -30.76
CA ASN A 473 33.68 -25.24 -31.23
C ASN A 473 33.32 -26.73 -31.19
N ASN A 474 32.32 -27.10 -30.39
CA ASN A 474 31.89 -28.49 -30.18
C ASN A 474 30.43 -28.69 -30.59
N MET A 475 30.07 -28.27 -31.82
CA MET A 475 28.72 -28.43 -32.35
C MET A 475 28.30 -29.91 -32.34
N GLY A 476 27.16 -30.21 -31.72
CA GLY A 476 26.61 -31.57 -31.65
C GLY A 476 26.74 -32.24 -30.27
N LEU A 477 27.66 -31.80 -29.41
CA LEU A 477 27.75 -32.29 -28.04
C LEU A 477 26.82 -31.50 -27.11
N SER A 478 26.17 -32.16 -26.14
CA SER A 478 25.40 -31.47 -25.09
C SER A 478 26.34 -30.68 -24.18
N GLU A 479 25.81 -29.66 -23.51
CA GLU A 479 26.62 -28.88 -22.56
C GLU A 479 27.02 -29.71 -21.33
N ASP A 480 26.21 -30.71 -20.98
CA ASP A 480 26.51 -31.69 -19.93
C ASP A 480 27.73 -32.54 -20.30
N LEU A 481 27.83 -33.01 -21.56
CA LEU A 481 29.01 -33.72 -22.07
C LEU A 481 30.25 -32.80 -22.13
N LEU A 482 30.05 -31.50 -22.29
CA LEU A 482 31.10 -30.49 -22.24
C LEU A 482 31.41 -30.03 -20.82
N GLN A 483 30.71 -30.56 -19.81
CA GLN A 483 30.86 -30.21 -18.39
C GLN A 483 30.67 -28.70 -18.13
N LEU A 484 29.68 -28.08 -18.77
CA LEU A 484 29.35 -26.65 -18.67
C LEU A 484 28.06 -26.39 -17.86
N GLY A 485 27.80 -27.24 -16.86
CA GLY A 485 26.57 -27.26 -16.08
C GLY A 485 25.50 -28.17 -16.70
N THR A 486 24.84 -28.92 -15.83
CA THR A 486 23.67 -29.73 -16.15
C THR A 486 22.49 -28.85 -16.59
N ASN A 487 21.52 -29.42 -17.29
CA ASN A 487 20.33 -28.68 -17.71
C ASN A 487 19.55 -28.09 -16.52
N ASP A 488 19.43 -28.83 -15.42
CA ASP A 488 18.69 -28.39 -14.23
C ASP A 488 19.37 -27.21 -13.53
N GLU A 489 20.70 -27.25 -13.38
CA GLU A 489 21.49 -26.13 -12.82
C GLU A 489 21.32 -24.85 -13.64
N LYS A 490 21.38 -24.97 -14.97
CA LYS A 490 21.24 -23.81 -15.87
C LYS A 490 19.81 -23.27 -15.89
N LEU A 491 18.82 -24.15 -15.87
CA LEU A 491 17.42 -23.76 -15.80
C LEU A 491 17.11 -23.07 -14.47
N SER A 492 17.63 -23.60 -13.37
CA SER A 492 17.52 -22.98 -12.05
C SER A 492 18.09 -21.56 -12.03
N ALA A 493 19.29 -21.37 -12.60
CA ALA A 493 19.91 -20.05 -12.68
C ALA A 493 19.14 -19.09 -13.63
N ALA A 494 18.63 -19.59 -14.77
CA ALA A 494 17.81 -18.79 -15.66
C ALA A 494 16.50 -18.32 -14.98
N ASN A 495 15.81 -19.23 -14.30
CA ASN A 495 14.58 -18.93 -13.56
C ASN A 495 14.85 -17.95 -12.40
N ALA A 496 16.00 -18.08 -11.72
CA ALA A 496 16.39 -17.14 -10.67
C ALA A 496 16.65 -15.74 -11.23
N PHE A 497 17.27 -15.63 -12.41
CA PHE A 497 17.44 -14.35 -13.07
C PHE A 497 16.10 -13.74 -13.49
N GLU A 498 15.19 -14.53 -14.09
CA GLU A 498 13.84 -14.08 -14.42
C GLU A 498 13.08 -13.57 -13.18
N ARG A 499 13.17 -14.26 -12.03
CA ARG A 499 12.58 -13.77 -10.76
C ARG A 499 13.21 -12.48 -10.26
N CYS A 500 14.53 -12.29 -10.42
CA CYS A 500 15.18 -11.01 -10.10
C CYS A 500 14.63 -9.87 -10.97
N VAL A 501 14.39 -10.13 -12.26
CA VAL A 501 13.77 -9.17 -13.20
C VAL A 501 12.33 -8.87 -12.80
N GLY A 502 11.52 -9.90 -12.53
CA GLY A 502 10.12 -9.73 -12.09
C GLY A 502 10.00 -8.83 -10.85
N ARG A 503 10.81 -9.11 -9.81
CA ARG A 503 10.86 -8.24 -8.62
C ARG A 503 11.22 -6.79 -8.93
N TYR A 504 12.16 -6.57 -9.86
CA TYR A 504 12.52 -5.21 -10.25
C TYR A 504 11.37 -4.50 -10.97
N LEU A 505 10.65 -5.20 -11.85
CA LEU A 505 9.44 -4.67 -12.50
C LEU A 505 8.32 -4.39 -11.50
N ASP A 506 8.13 -5.26 -10.49
CA ASP A 506 7.17 -5.07 -9.40
C ASP A 506 7.53 -3.83 -8.56
N LEU A 507 8.82 -3.64 -8.25
CA LEU A 507 9.31 -2.44 -7.56
C LEU A 507 9.10 -1.15 -8.37
N LEU A 508 9.12 -1.26 -9.70
CA LEU A 508 8.76 -0.18 -10.61
C LEU A 508 7.24 -0.01 -10.77
N GLY A 509 6.41 -0.87 -10.14
CA GLY A 509 4.95 -0.83 -10.23
C GLY A 509 4.41 -1.09 -11.64
N LEU A 510 5.17 -1.78 -12.49
CA LEU A 510 4.77 -2.11 -13.86
C LEU A 510 3.94 -3.38 -13.87
N GLU A 511 2.72 -3.32 -14.40
CA GLU A 511 1.88 -4.49 -14.58
C GLU A 511 2.33 -5.29 -15.82
N TYR A 512 2.59 -6.59 -15.63
CA TYR A 512 2.97 -7.49 -16.71
C TYR A 512 2.30 -8.86 -16.58
N VAL A 513 2.28 -9.59 -17.69
CA VAL A 513 1.88 -11.00 -17.79
C VAL A 513 3.15 -11.81 -18.08
N ASP A 514 3.50 -12.72 -17.18
CA ASP A 514 4.68 -13.58 -17.34
C ASP A 514 4.46 -14.69 -18.39
N GLU A 515 5.51 -15.47 -18.70
CA GLU A 515 5.43 -16.51 -19.74
C GLU A 515 4.43 -17.62 -19.41
N GLU A 516 4.33 -18.01 -18.13
CA GLU A 516 3.44 -19.09 -17.68
C GLU A 516 1.97 -18.67 -17.83
N GLU A 517 1.65 -17.48 -17.35
CA GLU A 517 0.31 -16.91 -17.45
C GLU A 517 -0.08 -16.65 -18.91
N GLN A 518 0.85 -16.18 -19.76
CA GLN A 518 0.60 -16.04 -21.20
C GLN A 518 0.20 -17.36 -21.85
N ARG A 519 0.86 -18.47 -21.48
CA ARG A 519 0.55 -19.81 -22.01
C ARG A 519 -0.79 -20.34 -21.49
N LEU A 520 -1.17 -20.01 -20.25
CA LEU A 520 -2.48 -20.34 -19.70
C LEU A 520 -3.61 -19.57 -20.42
N ARG A 521 -3.40 -18.28 -20.68
CA ARG A 521 -4.36 -17.41 -21.36
C ARG A 521 -4.54 -17.77 -22.84
N ASN A 522 -3.49 -18.25 -23.51
CA ASN A 522 -3.55 -18.66 -24.92
C ASN A 522 -2.76 -19.95 -25.17
N PRO A 523 -3.36 -21.14 -24.95
CA PRO A 523 -2.64 -22.40 -25.08
C PRO A 523 -2.33 -22.74 -26.55
N PRO A 524 -1.16 -23.34 -26.83
CA PRO A 524 -0.80 -23.76 -28.19
C PRO A 524 -1.83 -24.72 -28.79
N ARG A 525 -2.41 -24.35 -29.93
CA ARG A 525 -3.32 -25.22 -30.69
C ARG A 525 -2.56 -26.09 -31.69
N ILE A 526 -2.88 -27.38 -31.71
CA ILE A 526 -2.25 -28.37 -32.62
C ILE A 526 -2.40 -27.91 -34.07
N GLY A 527 -1.28 -27.80 -34.80
CA GLY A 527 -1.25 -27.44 -36.22
C GLY A 527 -1.28 -25.94 -36.53
N MET A 528 -1.40 -25.05 -35.53
CA MET A 528 -1.31 -23.60 -35.72
C MET A 528 0.07 -23.08 -35.32
N TYR A 529 0.57 -22.08 -36.08
CA TYR A 529 1.77 -21.34 -35.70
C TYR A 529 1.50 -20.55 -34.42
N HIS A 530 2.20 -20.90 -33.34
CA HIS A 530 2.17 -20.13 -32.10
C HIS A 530 3.39 -19.20 -32.07
N PRO A 531 3.21 -17.87 -31.99
CA PRO A 531 4.34 -16.99 -31.74
C PRO A 531 4.93 -17.35 -30.37
N GLY A 532 6.27 -17.41 -30.26
CA GLY A 532 6.89 -17.62 -28.94
C GLY A 532 6.46 -16.51 -27.98
N THR A 533 6.36 -16.83 -26.70
CA THR A 533 5.97 -15.90 -25.63
C THR A 533 7.22 -15.18 -25.10
N PRO A 534 7.24 -13.84 -25.02
CA PRO A 534 8.28 -13.14 -24.26
C PRO A 534 8.19 -13.52 -22.77
N ASP A 535 9.30 -13.33 -22.07
CA ASP A 535 9.40 -13.69 -20.65
C ASP A 535 8.50 -12.75 -19.81
N PHE A 536 8.39 -11.48 -20.21
CA PHE A 536 7.47 -10.48 -19.65
C PHE A 536 6.74 -9.73 -20.77
N ARG A 537 5.40 -9.62 -20.69
CA ARG A 537 4.57 -8.83 -21.62
C ARG A 537 3.80 -7.76 -20.86
N PHE A 538 3.78 -6.54 -21.36
CA PHE A 538 3.06 -5.41 -20.74
C PHE A 538 1.78 -5.13 -21.54
N ASP A 539 0.67 -4.95 -20.83
CA ASP A 539 -0.61 -4.58 -21.45
C ASP A 539 -0.62 -3.09 -21.81
N GLU A 540 0.05 -2.25 -21.00
CA GLU A 540 0.31 -0.84 -21.28
C GLU A 540 1.82 -0.63 -21.52
N PRO A 541 2.22 0.00 -22.64
CA PRO A 541 3.63 0.24 -22.94
C PRO A 541 4.22 1.32 -22.02
N PHE A 542 5.52 1.20 -21.74
CA PHE A 542 6.27 2.21 -21.00
C PHE A 542 7.56 2.56 -21.76
N MET A 543 8.12 3.76 -21.55
CA MET A 543 9.42 4.10 -22.13
C MET A 543 10.55 3.72 -21.19
N ILE A 544 11.69 3.37 -21.76
CA ILE A 544 12.98 3.30 -21.10
C ILE A 544 13.87 4.42 -21.63
N ASP A 545 14.57 5.13 -20.74
CA ASP A 545 15.71 5.98 -21.08
C ASP A 545 17.01 5.23 -20.80
N ASP A 546 17.67 4.84 -21.87
CA ASP A 546 18.97 4.21 -21.84
C ASP A 546 20.06 5.30 -21.81
N CYS A 547 20.39 5.74 -20.59
CA CYS A 547 21.30 6.84 -20.32
C CYS A 547 22.70 6.67 -20.96
N GLU A 548 23.16 5.43 -21.20
CA GLU A 548 24.48 5.13 -21.79
C GLU A 548 24.41 4.77 -23.28
N GLY A 549 23.28 4.26 -23.76
CA GLY A 549 23.06 3.87 -25.16
C GLY A 549 22.42 4.91 -26.07
N GLY A 550 21.99 6.04 -25.52
CA GLY A 550 21.69 7.25 -26.26
C GLY A 550 20.29 7.32 -26.87
N GLY A 551 19.26 6.83 -26.17
CA GLY A 551 17.88 7.00 -26.64
C GLY A 551 16.80 6.52 -25.69
N GLN A 552 15.58 7.04 -25.92
CA GLN A 552 14.36 6.55 -25.28
C GLN A 552 13.69 5.49 -26.16
N TRP A 553 13.17 4.45 -25.53
CA TRP A 553 12.60 3.27 -26.20
C TRP A 553 11.24 2.94 -25.60
N GLU A 554 10.20 2.84 -26.42
CA GLU A 554 8.92 2.25 -26.00
C GLU A 554 9.06 0.73 -25.84
N ILE A 555 8.50 0.16 -24.77
CA ILE A 555 8.65 -1.25 -24.39
C ILE A 555 7.29 -1.87 -24.13
N ASN A 556 6.98 -2.92 -24.90
CA ASN A 556 5.75 -3.72 -24.74
C ASN A 556 6.05 -5.14 -24.24
N TRP A 557 7.32 -5.54 -24.26
CA TRP A 557 7.78 -6.84 -23.78
C TRP A 557 9.26 -6.82 -23.44
N ILE A 558 9.66 -7.69 -22.52
CA ILE A 558 11.06 -7.97 -22.19
C ILE A 558 11.33 -9.46 -22.37
N GLY A 559 12.37 -9.77 -23.15
CA GLY A 559 12.96 -11.10 -23.24
C GLY A 559 14.22 -11.20 -22.40
N VAL A 560 14.28 -12.12 -21.44
CA VAL A 560 15.35 -12.25 -20.46
C VAL A 560 16.30 -13.37 -20.83
N LYS A 561 17.62 -13.12 -20.83
CA LYS A 561 18.62 -14.13 -21.19
C LYS A 561 19.74 -14.17 -20.17
N HIS A 562 19.83 -15.30 -19.48
CA HIS A 562 20.85 -15.60 -18.48
C HIS A 562 22.22 -15.96 -19.11
N PHE A 563 22.75 -15.06 -19.95
CA PHE A 563 24.09 -15.12 -20.54
C PHE A 563 24.52 -13.75 -21.09
N TYR A 564 25.79 -13.62 -21.47
CA TYR A 564 26.35 -12.41 -22.09
C TYR A 564 25.93 -12.27 -23.56
N GLY A 565 25.52 -11.06 -23.96
CA GLY A 565 25.16 -10.74 -25.34
C GLY A 565 26.34 -10.69 -26.30
N ALA A 566 26.91 -11.85 -26.64
CA ALA A 566 28.17 -11.95 -27.36
C ALA A 566 28.14 -11.48 -28.83
N SER A 567 28.99 -10.52 -29.19
CA SER A 567 29.16 -10.02 -30.57
C SER A 567 29.80 -11.05 -31.51
N THR A 568 30.64 -11.93 -30.97
CA THR A 568 31.50 -12.84 -31.72
C THR A 568 30.88 -14.20 -32.05
N ILE A 569 29.66 -14.46 -31.57
CA ILE A 569 28.94 -15.69 -31.91
C ILE A 569 28.27 -15.54 -33.27
N ARG A 570 28.37 -16.60 -34.10
CA ARG A 570 27.73 -16.57 -35.42
C ARG A 570 26.21 -16.41 -35.26
N TRP A 571 25.64 -15.54 -36.07
CA TRP A 571 24.22 -15.24 -36.14
C TRP A 571 23.52 -16.21 -37.08
N ASP A 572 22.20 -16.37 -36.93
CA ASP A 572 21.40 -17.28 -37.75
C ASP A 572 21.90 -18.73 -37.69
N ASN A 573 22.25 -19.17 -36.49
CA ASN A 573 22.58 -20.56 -36.20
C ASN A 573 21.69 -21.11 -35.07
N LYS A 574 21.86 -22.39 -34.74
CA LYS A 574 21.04 -23.06 -33.71
C LYS A 574 21.44 -22.71 -32.26
N SER A 575 22.45 -21.85 -32.04
CA SER A 575 22.88 -21.47 -30.68
C SER A 575 21.82 -20.61 -29.97
N ALA A 576 21.93 -20.50 -28.63
CA ALA A 576 21.01 -19.65 -27.86
C ALA A 576 21.15 -18.17 -28.25
N CYS A 577 22.39 -17.66 -28.28
CA CYS A 577 22.73 -16.29 -28.65
C CYS A 577 22.42 -15.99 -30.14
N GLY A 578 22.78 -16.88 -31.06
CA GLY A 578 22.60 -16.68 -32.51
C GLY A 578 21.15 -16.68 -32.99
N ARG A 579 20.19 -17.17 -32.19
CA ARG A 579 18.74 -17.15 -32.49
C ARG A 579 18.05 -15.85 -32.06
N ILE A 580 18.69 -15.01 -31.24
CA ILE A 580 18.04 -13.85 -30.62
C ILE A 580 17.51 -12.86 -31.67
N PRO A 581 18.28 -12.41 -32.69
CA PRO A 581 17.75 -11.43 -33.64
C PRO A 581 16.50 -11.91 -34.40
N LYS A 582 16.46 -13.21 -34.76
CA LYS A 582 15.30 -13.82 -35.42
C LYS A 582 14.09 -13.90 -34.49
N LYS A 583 14.30 -14.24 -33.21
CA LYS A 583 13.24 -14.23 -32.20
C LYS A 583 12.75 -12.80 -31.91
N ALA A 584 13.66 -11.83 -31.79
CA ALA A 584 13.36 -10.41 -31.63
C ALA A 584 12.44 -9.90 -32.74
N ALA A 585 12.75 -10.22 -34.00
CA ALA A 585 11.91 -9.84 -35.14
C ALA A 585 10.52 -10.45 -35.05
N SER A 586 10.42 -11.70 -34.58
CA SER A 586 9.14 -12.36 -34.32
C SER A 586 8.38 -11.69 -33.18
N TYR A 587 9.02 -11.42 -32.04
CA TYR A 587 8.36 -10.79 -30.89
C TYR A 587 7.88 -9.39 -31.25
N ARG A 588 8.73 -8.59 -31.91
CA ARG A 588 8.35 -7.28 -32.42
C ARG A 588 7.10 -7.33 -33.28
N LYS A 589 7.04 -8.28 -34.21
CA LYS A 589 5.88 -8.43 -35.10
C LYS A 589 4.58 -8.74 -34.36
N ASN A 590 4.64 -9.48 -33.25
CA ASN A 590 3.44 -9.95 -32.54
C ASN A 590 3.06 -9.09 -31.33
N PHE A 591 4.03 -8.39 -30.72
CA PHE A 591 3.84 -7.70 -29.45
C PHE A 591 4.25 -6.21 -29.50
N GLY A 592 4.79 -5.72 -30.62
CA GLY A 592 5.27 -4.34 -30.74
C GLY A 592 6.72 -4.15 -30.27
N PRO A 593 7.17 -2.90 -30.08
CA PRO A 593 8.51 -2.59 -29.57
C PRO A 593 8.85 -3.32 -28.25
N GLY A 594 10.13 -3.53 -27.96
CA GLY A 594 10.51 -4.22 -26.73
C GLY A 594 12.02 -4.31 -26.52
N ALA A 595 12.43 -5.12 -25.54
CA ALA A 595 13.83 -5.25 -25.18
C ALA A 595 14.27 -6.71 -24.98
N TYR A 596 15.55 -6.97 -25.27
CA TYR A 596 16.24 -8.12 -24.68
C TYR A 596 17.13 -7.67 -23.52
N LEU A 597 16.99 -8.35 -22.38
CA LEU A 597 17.75 -8.11 -21.17
C LEU A 597 18.74 -9.26 -20.93
N PHE A 598 20.02 -8.93 -20.80
CA PHE A 598 21.10 -9.90 -20.59
C PHE A 598 21.62 -9.86 -19.15
N ALA A 599 22.03 -11.01 -18.61
CA ALA A 599 22.46 -11.13 -17.20
C ALA A 599 23.91 -10.72 -16.92
N TYR A 600 24.73 -10.53 -17.96
CA TYR A 600 26.17 -10.28 -17.80
C TYR A 600 26.68 -9.17 -18.73
N GLY A 601 25.83 -8.24 -19.13
CA GLY A 601 26.15 -7.21 -20.12
C GLY A 601 26.02 -7.66 -21.58
N VAL A 602 26.33 -6.73 -22.49
CA VAL A 602 26.14 -6.87 -23.94
C VAL A 602 27.35 -6.36 -24.73
N GLY A 603 27.68 -7.06 -25.81
CA GLY A 603 28.65 -6.63 -26.79
C GLY A 603 28.03 -5.79 -27.91
N GLU A 604 28.80 -4.85 -28.44
CA GLU A 604 28.38 -3.88 -29.47
C GLU A 604 27.73 -4.52 -30.71
N GLY A 605 28.20 -5.70 -31.11
CA GLY A 605 27.68 -6.42 -32.26
C GLY A 605 26.28 -6.99 -32.06
N MET A 606 25.87 -7.25 -30.81
CA MET A 606 24.52 -7.72 -30.47
C MET A 606 23.51 -6.59 -30.62
N SER A 607 23.78 -5.41 -30.03
CA SER A 607 22.91 -4.24 -30.10
C SER A 607 22.65 -3.81 -31.54
N LYS A 608 23.70 -3.75 -32.37
CA LYS A 608 23.62 -3.33 -33.80
C LYS A 608 22.80 -4.25 -34.70
N ARG A 609 22.46 -5.46 -34.26
CA ARG A 609 21.78 -6.49 -35.06
C ARG A 609 20.33 -6.71 -34.65
N MET A 610 19.87 -6.04 -33.59
CA MET A 610 18.46 -6.08 -33.23
C MET A 610 17.63 -5.41 -34.34
N PRO A 611 16.41 -5.93 -34.59
CA PRO A 611 15.48 -5.24 -35.47
C PRO A 611 15.12 -3.87 -34.90
N GLU A 612 14.76 -2.93 -35.78
CA GLU A 612 14.29 -1.59 -35.38
C GLU A 612 13.20 -1.67 -34.30
N GLY A 613 13.25 -0.80 -33.30
CA GLY A 613 12.29 -0.80 -32.19
C GLY A 613 12.49 -1.95 -31.19
N VAL A 614 13.62 -2.68 -31.27
CA VAL A 614 14.05 -3.59 -30.20
C VAL A 614 15.39 -3.14 -29.66
N CYS A 615 15.43 -2.77 -28.37
CA CYS A 615 16.67 -2.37 -27.71
C CYS A 615 17.30 -3.55 -26.95
N VAL A 616 18.51 -3.30 -26.43
CA VAL A 616 19.23 -4.24 -25.58
C VAL A 616 19.54 -3.60 -24.25
N LEU A 617 19.22 -4.31 -23.19
CA LEU A 617 19.43 -3.92 -21.80
C LEU A 617 20.34 -4.95 -21.11
N ASP A 618 20.86 -4.58 -19.95
CA ASP A 618 21.59 -5.48 -19.07
C ASP A 618 21.17 -5.34 -17.61
N GLU A 619 21.73 -6.19 -16.77
CA GLU A 619 21.37 -6.41 -15.37
C GLU A 619 21.82 -5.31 -14.40
N SER A 620 22.48 -4.26 -14.89
CA SER A 620 23.14 -3.20 -14.09
C SER A 620 22.30 -2.56 -12.98
N VAL A 621 20.99 -2.43 -13.17
CA VAL A 621 20.04 -1.81 -12.22
C VAL A 621 19.30 -2.82 -11.35
N ILE A 622 19.56 -4.12 -11.54
CA ILE A 622 18.81 -5.22 -10.92
C ILE A 622 19.60 -5.81 -9.75
N ASP A 623 18.90 -6.08 -8.63
CA ASP A 623 19.47 -6.88 -7.55
C ASP A 623 19.53 -8.37 -7.93
N LEU A 624 20.74 -8.91 -8.00
CA LEU A 624 21.04 -10.28 -8.41
C LEU A 624 21.36 -11.21 -7.25
N SER A 625 21.02 -10.84 -6.02
CA SER A 625 21.36 -11.62 -4.81
C SER A 625 20.87 -13.06 -4.91
N GLU A 626 19.62 -13.28 -5.32
CA GLU A 626 19.07 -14.63 -5.50
C GLU A 626 19.80 -15.41 -6.60
N LEU A 627 20.11 -14.77 -7.73
CA LEU A 627 20.88 -15.41 -8.80
C LEU A 627 22.26 -15.85 -8.28
N ARG A 628 22.92 -15.00 -7.50
CA ARG A 628 24.23 -15.32 -6.89
C ARG A 628 24.12 -16.52 -5.96
N ASP A 629 23.06 -16.62 -5.15
CA ASP A 629 22.84 -17.76 -4.27
C ASP A 629 22.65 -19.06 -5.03
N VAL A 630 21.87 -19.05 -6.13
CA VAL A 630 21.72 -20.22 -6.99
C VAL A 630 23.05 -20.61 -7.63
N LEU A 631 23.80 -19.66 -8.17
CA LEU A 631 25.10 -19.94 -8.80
C LEU A 631 26.13 -20.46 -7.79
N ARG A 632 26.09 -20.05 -6.52
CA ARG A 632 26.99 -20.59 -5.48
C ARG A 632 26.88 -22.10 -5.33
N THR A 633 25.70 -22.67 -5.54
CA THR A 633 25.47 -24.12 -5.33
C THR A 633 26.23 -25.02 -6.31
N TRP A 634 26.59 -24.52 -7.50
CA TRP A 634 27.21 -25.35 -8.54
C TRP A 634 28.36 -24.69 -9.31
N CYS A 635 28.51 -23.37 -9.25
CA CYS A 635 29.57 -22.61 -9.92
C CYS A 635 30.64 -22.07 -8.95
N ALA A 636 30.44 -22.11 -7.64
CA ALA A 636 31.44 -21.62 -6.69
C ALA A 636 32.70 -22.50 -6.63
N ASP A 637 33.84 -21.88 -6.37
CA ASP A 637 35.04 -22.57 -5.93
C ASP A 637 35.14 -22.65 -4.39
N GLU A 638 36.26 -23.17 -3.90
CA GLU A 638 36.56 -23.37 -2.47
C GLU A 638 36.57 -22.07 -1.63
N ASN A 639 36.62 -20.89 -2.27
CA ASN A 639 36.57 -19.59 -1.60
C ASN A 639 35.23 -18.87 -1.81
N GLU A 640 34.18 -19.61 -2.19
CA GLU A 640 32.84 -19.09 -2.53
C GLU A 640 32.81 -18.10 -3.71
N GLU A 641 33.88 -18.03 -4.49
CA GLU A 641 33.92 -17.19 -5.69
C GLU A 641 33.15 -17.88 -6.82
N ILE A 642 32.21 -17.19 -7.46
CA ILE A 642 31.31 -17.76 -8.47
C ILE A 642 31.97 -17.75 -9.85
N TRP A 643 32.04 -18.93 -10.48
CA TRP A 643 32.61 -19.15 -11.81
C TRP A 643 31.57 -19.74 -12.80
N PRO A 644 30.59 -18.93 -13.26
CA PRO A 644 29.47 -19.41 -14.09
C PRO A 644 29.85 -19.98 -15.47
#